data_AF-A0A0F9Q445-F1
#
_entry.id   AF-A0A0F9Q445-F1
#
_cell.length_a   1.000
_cell.length_b   1.000
_cell.length_c   1.000
_cell.angle_alpha   90.00
_cell.angle_beta   90.00
_cell.angle_gamma   90.00
#
_symmetry.space_group_name_H-M   'P 1'
#
loop_
_entity.id
_entity.type
_entity.pdbx_description
1 polymer ?
#
loop_
_entity_poly.entity_id
_entity_poly.type
_entity_poly.pdbx_seq_one_letter_code
_entity_poly.pdbx_strand_id
1 'polypeptide(L)'
;MRVSVNLPTNVQKVGNMTQDISGSHVAVVRMYPDRAYIGIPELLKKVIDESNVESWRKICEKIDYIYKNLDYIFTSLEKETTLKDKLQLDIKNGKILLFKPNIVNPIIIDPITHDEGIANSVSTEWPLIAALMRWIHDKFNISYHQMALGEAATLTSMYTGLYNISLDLEGKITTEAIIEGRSGDFYGGWGFYFVRRYLAENHQPSHDDDPMNGYEESVSGTYLPPGRADNKLMVYDLNRVSDIKGKARTIPVPDGINFKEITLHKVVVGGEPDNPEDITDYPGCILINVPRLKLHITELLTNAIKNLGMGLYPMQAAEKNDPQNTRWKYSFPFDIIPGLKTELPHEIWHPKWDDETNLPLRDQKGDYLVNKTGGMYATQSDMIKGIVNQDILMIHIVDAIQTVNLSHTGSGIKVPEGLIFASLDPVALDLLCARYCFKMVPMQEARELRKKMGLRSDFLQRVSIPRVEGQNISSVEGFDSPLPRYNLYKYAESRGLGQEKYYVKGWDAIGGVSLVSTQGHLGWFEDGEFRELITSEFYYNPGSMIWGLQKTVIAYLEANDLLTGSSYRRMLFDVFDENHDGIIDYDEKGKIGCSMPLARLRSIHHHIQGTERYGFLRGPFISAGMMKYEKKEWNAQGHNFTKDFQLSFKIAMAYNMSRMQSEKSDPFFPRLTWGNGKWPSLQYAFFFSISIGIYGPRFPSIVSNSSLYGLAFQYADKKLNKSYYTGNVSIYSNPEAVNRYIQAVREGADQLDFVVYVPKGFGKFDGKSLPNVVETDDPHKIFMGIFDNCQEVWQ
;
A
#
# COMPACT_ATOMS: atom_id res chain seq x y z
N MET A 1 13.34 31.13 26.73
CA MET A 1 14.35 31.00 25.66
C MET A 1 13.63 30.61 24.39
N ARG A 2 13.59 31.50 23.39
CA ARG A 2 13.05 31.20 22.05
C ARG A 2 14.04 30.28 21.34
N VAL A 3 13.72 29.00 21.29
CA VAL A 3 14.44 28.05 20.43
C VAL A 3 13.98 28.33 19.00
N SER A 4 14.88 28.87 18.19
CA SER A 4 14.71 29.01 16.75
C SER A 4 14.63 27.62 16.13
N VAL A 5 13.41 27.17 15.84
CA VAL A 5 13.21 26.05 14.92
C VAL A 5 13.40 26.63 13.52
N ASN A 6 14.45 26.20 12.83
CA ASN A 6 14.64 26.49 11.41
C ASN A 6 13.44 25.91 10.65
N LEU A 7 12.52 26.79 10.22
CA LEU A 7 11.51 26.48 9.22
C LEU A 7 12.24 26.12 7.91
N PRO A 8 11.91 25.01 7.21
CA PRO A 8 12.33 24.84 5.84
C PRO A 8 11.67 25.95 5.01
N THR A 9 12.47 26.94 4.63
CA THR A 9 12.13 28.00 3.70
C THR A 9 11.92 27.41 2.31
N ASN A 10 10.69 27.04 1.98
CA ASN A 10 10.26 26.66 0.63
C ASN A 10 9.07 27.52 0.21
N VAL A 11 9.24 28.84 0.25
CA VAL A 11 8.22 29.82 -0.16
C VAL A 11 8.82 30.70 -1.25
N GLN A 12 8.25 30.67 -2.46
CA GLN A 12 8.68 31.53 -3.57
C GLN A 12 7.55 32.44 -4.06
N LYS A 13 7.92 33.68 -4.41
CA LYS A 13 7.05 34.71 -4.99
C LYS A 13 6.83 34.41 -6.47
N VAL A 14 5.57 34.51 -6.95
CA VAL A 14 5.24 34.28 -8.37
C VAL A 14 4.58 35.51 -9.05
N GLY A 15 4.47 36.65 -8.37
CA GLY A 15 3.90 37.90 -8.93
C GLY A 15 2.37 37.92 -8.99
N ASN A 16 1.79 38.77 -9.87
CA ASN A 16 0.34 38.97 -10.02
C ASN A 16 -0.32 37.75 -10.69
N MET A 17 -0.97 36.91 -9.88
CA MET A 17 -1.71 35.74 -10.33
C MET A 17 -3.17 35.80 -9.85
N THR A 18 -4.08 35.12 -10.54
CA THR A 18 -5.50 35.04 -10.15
C THR A 18 -5.78 33.71 -9.48
N GLN A 19 -6.45 33.76 -8.32
CA GLN A 19 -6.94 32.58 -7.63
C GLN A 19 -7.89 31.75 -8.51
N ASP A 20 -7.81 30.43 -8.42
CA ASP A 20 -8.83 29.54 -8.99
C ASP A 20 -10.15 29.70 -8.22
N ILE A 21 -11.25 29.89 -8.94
CA ILE A 21 -12.59 30.11 -8.34
C ILE A 21 -13.67 29.19 -8.93
N SER A 22 -13.29 28.17 -9.68
CA SER A 22 -14.24 27.28 -10.36
C SER A 22 -13.71 25.86 -10.47
N GLY A 23 -14.61 24.89 -10.63
CA GLY A 23 -14.32 23.46 -10.53
C GLY A 23 -14.77 22.92 -9.18
N SER A 24 -14.29 21.73 -8.82
CA SER A 24 -14.60 21.09 -7.54
C SER A 24 -13.83 21.74 -6.40
N HIS A 25 -14.51 21.93 -5.28
CA HIS A 25 -13.89 22.49 -4.09
C HIS A 25 -13.02 21.43 -3.39
N VAL A 26 -11.79 21.79 -3.04
CA VAL A 26 -10.92 20.98 -2.18
C VAL A 26 -10.53 21.79 -0.94
N ALA A 27 -10.89 21.28 0.23
CA ALA A 27 -10.53 21.85 1.52
C ALA A 27 -9.15 21.34 1.95
N VAL A 28 -8.32 22.21 2.51
CA VAL A 28 -6.95 21.87 2.92
C VAL A 28 -6.65 22.49 4.29
N VAL A 29 -5.99 21.73 5.16
CA VAL A 29 -5.39 22.27 6.39
C VAL A 29 -3.96 21.81 6.49
N ARG A 30 -3.07 22.72 6.90
CA ARG A 30 -1.69 22.41 7.27
C ARG A 30 -1.48 22.64 8.76
N MET A 31 -0.82 21.71 9.44
CA MET A 31 -0.62 21.70 10.88
C MET A 31 0.76 21.13 11.26
N TYR A 32 1.17 21.30 12.52
CA TYR A 32 2.42 20.73 13.05
C TYR A 32 2.31 19.20 13.21
N PRO A 33 3.04 18.39 12.43
CA PRO A 33 2.92 16.93 12.46
C PRO A 33 3.31 16.31 13.81
N ASP A 34 4.31 16.88 14.49
CA ASP A 34 4.80 16.47 15.81
C ASP A 34 3.77 16.66 16.93
N ARG A 35 2.81 17.59 16.73
CA ARG A 35 1.68 17.80 17.64
C ARG A 35 0.47 16.94 17.29
N ALA A 36 0.43 16.36 16.10
CA ALA A 36 -0.53 15.35 15.70
C ALA A 36 -0.04 13.95 16.16
N TYR A 37 -0.21 12.92 15.33
CA TYR A 37 -0.03 11.52 15.75
C TYR A 37 1.43 11.00 15.77
N ILE A 38 2.44 11.81 15.42
CA ILE A 38 3.84 11.36 15.48
C ILE A 38 4.24 11.00 16.91
N GLY A 39 4.83 9.81 17.09
CA GLY A 39 5.28 9.30 18.40
C GLY A 39 4.20 8.61 19.23
N ILE A 40 3.01 8.37 18.66
CA ILE A 40 1.95 7.62 19.34
C ILE A 40 2.32 6.14 19.59
N PRO A 41 2.99 5.40 18.69
CA PRO A 41 3.33 3.99 18.95
C PRO A 41 4.11 3.78 20.26
N GLU A 42 5.12 4.62 20.52
CA GLU A 42 5.92 4.54 21.75
C GLU A 42 5.12 4.91 23.01
N LEU A 43 4.17 5.84 22.88
CA LEU A 43 3.25 6.18 23.96
C LEU A 43 2.25 5.05 24.21
N LEU A 44 1.70 4.47 23.15
CA LEU A 44 0.69 3.42 23.20
C LEU A 44 1.25 2.15 23.83
N LYS A 45 2.48 1.78 23.48
CA LYS A 45 3.19 0.68 24.14
C LYS A 45 3.21 0.81 25.67
N LYS A 46 3.52 2.00 26.20
CA LYS A 46 3.50 2.26 27.65
C LYS A 46 2.08 2.19 28.23
N VAL A 47 1.08 2.61 27.45
CA VAL A 47 -0.32 2.48 27.87
C VAL A 47 -0.71 1.01 28.02
N ILE A 48 -0.29 0.16 27.08
CA ILE A 48 -0.60 -1.28 27.09
C ILE A 48 0.20 -2.00 28.18
N ASP A 49 1.53 -1.82 28.21
CA ASP A 49 2.42 -2.59 29.08
C ASP A 49 2.41 -2.14 30.54
N GLU A 50 2.28 -0.83 30.77
CA GLU A 50 2.47 -0.22 32.09
C GLU A 50 1.19 0.42 32.64
N SER A 51 0.08 0.40 31.88
CA SER A 51 -1.13 1.18 32.20
C SER A 51 -0.83 2.67 32.39
N ASN A 52 0.10 3.22 31.60
CA ASN A 52 0.65 4.56 31.81
C ASN A 52 -0.36 5.68 31.46
N VAL A 53 -1.00 6.25 32.49
CA VAL A 53 -2.01 7.31 32.36
C VAL A 53 -1.47 8.58 31.69
N GLU A 54 -0.23 8.97 31.97
CA GLU A 54 0.38 10.17 31.39
C GLU A 54 0.65 10.01 29.89
N SER A 55 1.03 8.80 29.45
CA SER A 55 1.21 8.50 28.03
C SER A 55 -0.13 8.52 27.30
N TRP A 56 -1.19 7.99 27.91
CA TRP A 56 -2.55 8.08 27.38
C TRP A 56 -3.03 9.54 27.27
N ARG A 57 -2.80 10.36 28.31
CA ARG A 57 -3.13 11.79 28.29
C ARG A 57 -2.47 12.52 27.11
N LYS A 58 -1.19 12.24 26.83
CA LYS A 58 -0.46 12.79 25.67
C LYS A 58 -1.04 12.34 24.34
N ILE A 59 -1.49 11.09 24.24
CA ILE A 59 -2.20 10.59 23.06
C ILE A 59 -3.50 11.40 22.86
N CYS A 60 -4.29 11.60 23.92
CA CYS A 60 -5.51 12.42 23.85
C CYS A 60 -5.22 13.86 23.40
N GLU A 61 -4.18 14.52 23.95
CA GLU A 61 -3.77 15.88 23.53
C GLU A 61 -3.44 15.97 22.03
N LYS A 62 -2.82 14.91 21.49
CA LYS A 62 -2.49 14.81 20.06
C LYS A 62 -3.73 14.64 19.19
N ILE A 63 -4.68 13.83 19.62
CA ILE A 63 -5.97 13.68 18.93
C ILE A 63 -6.77 15.00 18.98
N ASP A 64 -6.79 15.67 20.14
CA ASP A 64 -7.43 16.98 20.31
C ASP A 64 -6.84 18.05 19.40
N TYR A 65 -5.53 17.98 19.15
CA TYR A 65 -4.88 18.88 18.21
C TYR A 65 -5.37 18.64 16.77
N ILE A 66 -5.51 17.38 16.34
CA ILE A 66 -6.09 17.03 15.04
C ILE A 66 -7.55 17.53 14.98
N TYR A 67 -8.36 17.21 15.99
CA TYR A 67 -9.76 17.63 16.11
C TYR A 67 -9.94 19.14 15.90
N LYS A 68 -9.09 19.97 16.54
CA LYS A 68 -9.15 21.43 16.40
C LYS A 68 -8.87 21.90 14.98
N ASN A 69 -7.97 21.22 14.26
CA ASN A 69 -7.61 21.58 12.89
C ASN A 69 -8.66 21.11 11.86
N LEU A 70 -9.45 20.07 12.17
CA LEU A 70 -10.55 19.61 11.31
C LEU A 70 -11.63 20.67 11.11
N ASP A 71 -11.79 21.62 12.05
CA ASP A 71 -12.73 22.73 11.92
C ASP A 71 -12.51 23.56 10.65
N TYR A 72 -11.24 23.78 10.27
CA TYR A 72 -10.89 24.49 9.03
C TYR A 72 -11.29 23.73 7.77
N ILE A 73 -11.25 22.40 7.81
CA ILE A 73 -11.64 21.54 6.68
C ILE A 73 -13.15 21.59 6.49
N PHE A 74 -13.90 21.22 7.52
CA PHE A 74 -15.35 21.04 7.38
C PHE A 74 -16.08 22.38 7.28
N THR A 75 -15.64 23.43 7.98
CA THR A 75 -16.20 24.77 7.78
C THR A 75 -16.02 25.26 6.33
N SER A 76 -14.90 24.92 5.69
CA SER A 76 -14.67 25.24 4.28
C SER A 76 -15.62 24.44 3.38
N LEU A 77 -15.70 23.12 3.57
CA LEU A 77 -16.62 22.26 2.82
C LEU A 77 -18.08 22.69 2.96
N GLU A 78 -18.54 23.01 4.18
CA GLU A 78 -19.91 23.45 4.44
C GLU A 78 -20.27 24.78 3.76
N LYS A 79 -19.31 25.71 3.67
CA LYS A 79 -19.55 27.00 3.02
C LYS A 79 -19.64 26.89 1.50
N GLU A 80 -18.92 25.95 0.92
CA GLU A 80 -18.77 25.81 -0.52
C GLU A 80 -19.68 24.72 -1.13
N THR A 81 -20.33 23.90 -0.30
CA THR A 81 -21.14 22.75 -0.75
C THR A 81 -22.41 22.60 0.08
N THR A 82 -23.32 21.72 -0.35
CA THR A 82 -24.54 21.37 0.40
C THR A 82 -24.31 20.22 1.39
N LEU A 83 -23.06 20.02 1.85
CA LEU A 83 -22.65 18.85 2.61
C LEU A 83 -23.53 18.61 3.84
N LYS A 84 -23.66 19.64 4.71
CA LYS A 84 -24.37 19.52 5.98
C LYS A 84 -25.83 19.13 5.79
N ASP A 85 -26.52 19.80 4.87
CA ASP A 85 -27.94 19.56 4.61
C ASP A 85 -28.19 18.14 4.07
N LYS A 86 -27.37 17.69 3.11
CA LYS A 86 -27.50 16.32 2.57
C LYS A 86 -27.18 15.26 3.63
N LEU A 87 -26.13 15.47 4.41
CA LEU A 87 -25.71 14.56 5.47
C LEU A 87 -26.77 14.44 6.58
N GLN A 88 -27.36 15.56 7.02
CA GLN A 88 -28.43 15.54 8.02
C GLN A 88 -29.71 14.88 7.49
N LEU A 89 -30.05 15.12 6.21
CA LEU A 89 -31.19 14.48 5.56
C LEU A 89 -31.01 12.96 5.47
N ASP A 90 -29.85 12.50 5.01
CA ASP A 90 -29.54 11.08 4.86
C ASP A 90 -29.55 10.35 6.22
N ILE A 91 -28.99 10.96 7.27
CA ILE A 91 -29.05 10.42 8.64
C ILE A 91 -30.49 10.34 9.15
N LYS A 92 -31.30 11.38 8.92
CA LYS A 92 -32.71 11.39 9.30
C LYS A 92 -33.51 10.29 8.58
N ASN A 93 -33.09 9.91 7.37
CA ASN A 93 -33.67 8.82 6.61
C ASN A 93 -33.14 7.43 7.04
N GLY A 94 -32.31 7.36 8.08
CA GLY A 94 -31.82 6.12 8.68
C GLY A 94 -30.50 5.61 8.11
N LYS A 95 -29.88 6.27 7.12
CA LYS A 95 -28.54 5.90 6.65
C LYS A 95 -27.52 6.11 7.77
N ILE A 96 -26.47 5.29 7.79
CA ILE A 96 -25.36 5.42 8.76
C ILE A 96 -24.12 6.09 8.15
N LEU A 97 -23.28 6.71 8.96
CA LEU A 97 -21.94 7.14 8.55
C LEU A 97 -20.97 5.97 8.59
N LEU A 98 -20.57 5.46 7.44
CA LEU A 98 -19.58 4.39 7.33
C LEU A 98 -18.18 4.98 7.12
N PHE A 99 -17.35 4.92 8.15
CA PHE A 99 -15.94 5.29 8.08
C PHE A 99 -15.14 4.16 7.46
N LYS A 100 -14.48 4.46 6.34
CA LYS A 100 -13.61 3.56 5.61
C LYS A 100 -12.18 4.11 5.59
N PRO A 101 -11.35 3.82 6.62
CA PRO A 101 -9.92 4.05 6.55
C PRO A 101 -9.26 3.16 5.47
N ASN A 102 -7.97 3.37 5.21
CA ASN A 102 -7.18 2.45 4.39
C ASN A 102 -6.34 1.54 5.31
N ILE A 103 -6.77 0.28 5.54
CA ILE A 103 -6.10 -0.66 6.48
C ILE A 103 -5.42 -1.82 5.71
N VAL A 104 -4.82 -1.56 4.54
CA VAL A 104 -4.22 -2.58 3.62
C VAL A 104 -3.63 -3.80 4.33
N ASN A 105 -2.80 -3.54 5.35
CA ASN A 105 -2.36 -4.52 6.34
C ASN A 105 -2.78 -4.01 7.74
N PRO A 106 -3.46 -4.82 8.56
CA PRO A 106 -3.97 -4.35 9.84
C PRO A 106 -2.92 -4.23 10.94
N ILE A 107 -1.68 -4.69 10.78
CA ILE A 107 -0.71 -4.75 11.87
C ILE A 107 -0.04 -3.39 12.14
N ILE A 108 -0.77 -2.49 12.81
CA ILE A 108 -0.26 -1.22 13.34
C ILE A 108 0.30 -1.40 14.76
N ILE A 109 -0.27 -2.31 15.54
CA ILE A 109 0.17 -2.70 16.88
C ILE A 109 0.73 -4.12 16.76
N ASP A 110 2.01 -4.29 17.11
CA ASP A 110 2.64 -5.61 17.15
C ASP A 110 2.07 -6.45 18.31
N PRO A 111 1.62 -7.69 18.08
CA PRO A 111 0.87 -8.43 19.08
C PRO A 111 1.69 -9.01 20.24
N ILE A 112 3.02 -8.94 20.16
CA ILE A 112 3.91 -9.51 21.17
C ILE A 112 4.68 -8.41 21.87
N THR A 113 5.22 -7.48 21.09
CA THR A 113 6.04 -6.39 21.61
C THR A 113 5.22 -5.16 21.93
N HIS A 114 4.00 -5.02 21.40
CA HIS A 114 3.19 -3.80 21.44
C HIS A 114 3.90 -2.56 20.87
N ASP A 115 5.02 -2.76 20.17
CA ASP A 115 5.72 -1.70 19.42
C ASP A 115 4.94 -1.34 18.15
N GLU A 116 5.48 -0.38 17.41
CA GLU A 116 5.01 -0.03 16.08
C GLU A 116 5.02 -1.25 15.15
N GLY A 117 3.83 -1.67 14.73
CA GLY A 117 3.62 -2.77 13.81
C GLY A 117 4.09 -2.42 12.39
N ILE A 118 4.46 -3.45 11.63
CA ILE A 118 5.03 -3.33 10.27
C ILE A 118 4.15 -2.59 9.27
N ALA A 119 2.84 -2.47 9.54
CA ALA A 119 1.89 -1.81 8.66
C ALA A 119 1.55 -0.38 9.09
N ASN A 120 2.08 0.11 10.23
CA ASN A 120 1.86 1.49 10.65
C ASN A 120 2.22 2.46 9.52
N SER A 121 3.32 2.21 8.81
CA SER A 121 3.78 3.08 7.71
C SER A 121 2.83 3.16 6.52
N VAL A 122 1.78 2.32 6.42
CA VAL A 122 0.95 2.25 5.21
C VAL A 122 -0.55 2.38 5.47
N SER A 123 -1.01 2.17 6.69
CA SER A 123 -2.42 2.24 7.02
C SER A 123 -2.78 3.62 7.57
N THR A 124 -4.03 4.06 7.37
CA THR A 124 -4.55 5.31 7.99
C THR A 124 -4.41 5.22 9.49
N GLU A 125 -3.91 6.28 10.12
CA GLU A 125 -3.67 6.30 11.57
C GLU A 125 -5.00 6.42 12.33
N TRP A 126 -5.26 5.50 13.26
CA TRP A 126 -6.49 5.49 14.08
C TRP A 126 -6.75 6.79 14.85
N PRO A 127 -5.74 7.59 15.30
CA PRO A 127 -5.97 8.90 15.93
C PRO A 127 -6.72 9.90 15.03
N LEU A 128 -6.55 9.81 13.70
CA LEU A 128 -7.31 10.66 12.78
C LEU A 128 -8.79 10.26 12.75
N ILE A 129 -9.09 8.96 12.77
CA ILE A 129 -10.48 8.46 12.82
C ILE A 129 -11.15 8.88 14.13
N ALA A 130 -10.43 8.81 15.26
CA ALA A 130 -10.92 9.33 16.54
C ALA A 130 -11.27 10.82 16.48
N ALA A 131 -10.37 11.65 15.93
CA ALA A 131 -10.62 13.08 15.77
C ALA A 131 -11.82 13.36 14.85
N LEU A 132 -11.95 12.62 13.74
CA LEU A 132 -13.05 12.77 12.78
C LEU A 132 -14.41 12.39 13.37
N MET A 133 -14.51 11.22 14.01
CA MET A 133 -15.74 10.76 14.65
C MET A 133 -16.18 11.74 15.74
N ARG A 134 -15.26 12.19 16.59
CA ARG A 134 -15.55 13.22 17.61
C ARG A 134 -16.02 14.52 16.99
N TRP A 135 -15.34 15.01 15.96
CA TRP A 135 -15.71 16.27 15.31
C TRP A 135 -17.12 16.22 14.74
N ILE A 136 -17.46 15.14 14.03
CA ILE A 136 -18.80 14.96 13.46
C ILE A 136 -19.86 14.85 14.57
N HIS A 137 -19.57 14.09 15.64
CA HIS A 137 -20.47 14.00 16.79
C HIS A 137 -20.73 15.38 17.40
N ASP A 138 -19.68 16.12 17.74
CA ASP A 138 -19.79 17.40 18.44
C ASP A 138 -20.38 18.53 17.57
N LYS A 139 -20.09 18.55 16.27
CA LYS A 139 -20.44 19.67 15.38
C LYS A 139 -21.69 19.41 14.54
N PHE A 140 -21.95 18.16 14.16
CA PHE A 140 -23.14 17.77 13.41
C PHE A 140 -24.22 17.14 14.27
N ASN A 141 -23.96 16.89 15.55
CA ASN A 141 -24.91 16.30 16.48
C ASN A 141 -25.42 14.94 15.95
N ILE A 142 -24.48 14.10 15.53
CA ILE A 142 -24.72 12.72 15.08
C ILE A 142 -24.20 11.78 16.15
N SER A 143 -25.03 10.86 16.59
CA SER A 143 -24.64 9.88 17.60
C SER A 143 -23.67 8.83 17.04
N TYR A 144 -22.79 8.31 17.88
CA TYR A 144 -21.83 7.27 17.54
C TYR A 144 -22.50 5.97 17.08
N HIS A 145 -23.68 5.62 17.59
CA HIS A 145 -24.44 4.47 17.06
C HIS A 145 -24.96 4.66 15.63
N GLN A 146 -25.00 5.90 15.13
CA GLN A 146 -25.29 6.21 13.72
C GLN A 146 -24.02 6.19 12.86
N MET A 147 -22.88 5.86 13.46
CA MET A 147 -21.59 5.68 12.80
C MET A 147 -21.19 4.20 12.84
N ALA A 148 -20.35 3.80 11.89
CA ALA A 148 -19.72 2.49 11.87
C ALA A 148 -18.33 2.59 11.25
N LEU A 149 -17.47 1.64 11.59
CA LEU A 149 -16.22 1.41 10.87
C LEU A 149 -16.42 0.24 9.90
N GLY A 150 -16.04 0.41 8.64
CA GLY A 150 -16.09 -0.67 7.66
C GLY A 150 -14.81 -0.73 6.85
N GLU A 151 -14.16 -1.89 6.81
CA GLU A 151 -12.97 -2.05 5.98
C GLU A 151 -12.84 -3.42 5.33
N ALA A 152 -12.31 -3.44 4.10
CA ALA A 152 -12.03 -4.64 3.30
C ALA A 152 -10.52 -4.81 3.06
N ALA A 153 -9.77 -4.79 4.17
CA ALA A 153 -8.32 -4.94 4.20
C ALA A 153 -7.89 -6.33 3.73
N THR A 154 -6.89 -6.39 2.85
CA THR A 154 -6.57 -7.64 2.12
C THR A 154 -5.98 -8.73 3.00
N LEU A 155 -5.26 -8.36 4.07
CA LEU A 155 -4.53 -9.31 4.90
C LEU A 155 -5.23 -9.67 6.21
N THR A 156 -6.44 -9.16 6.48
CA THR A 156 -7.13 -9.39 7.76
C THR A 156 -7.36 -10.87 8.03
N SER A 157 -7.99 -11.61 7.10
CA SER A 157 -8.25 -13.04 7.28
C SER A 157 -6.97 -13.86 7.42
N MET A 158 -5.90 -13.47 6.72
CA MET A 158 -4.58 -14.12 6.84
C MET A 158 -4.02 -13.96 8.26
N TYR A 159 -3.99 -12.74 8.80
CA TYR A 159 -3.48 -12.50 10.16
C TYR A 159 -4.36 -13.14 11.24
N THR A 160 -5.68 -13.14 11.05
CA THR A 160 -6.60 -13.88 11.91
C THR A 160 -6.24 -15.37 11.96
N GLY A 161 -6.01 -16.00 10.81
CA GLY A 161 -5.55 -17.40 10.75
C GLY A 161 -4.19 -17.60 11.41
N LEU A 162 -3.21 -16.76 11.06
CA LEU A 162 -1.85 -16.81 11.59
C LEU A 162 -1.83 -16.75 13.12
N TYR A 163 -2.56 -15.81 13.72
CA TYR A 163 -2.58 -15.63 15.17
C TYR A 163 -3.28 -16.77 15.89
N ASN A 164 -4.41 -17.26 15.36
CA ASN A 164 -5.09 -18.42 15.94
C ASN A 164 -4.26 -19.72 15.87
N ILE A 165 -3.32 -19.82 14.93
CA ILE A 165 -2.41 -20.98 14.80
C ILE A 165 -1.14 -20.81 15.63
N SER A 166 -0.60 -19.59 15.67
CA SER A 166 0.79 -19.34 16.12
C SER A 166 0.88 -18.68 17.50
N LEU A 167 -0.19 -18.05 17.97
CA LEU A 167 -0.26 -17.45 19.30
C LEU A 167 -1.12 -18.37 20.16
N ASP A 168 -0.57 -18.84 21.28
CA ASP A 168 -1.25 -19.70 22.25
C ASP A 168 -2.22 -18.85 23.10
N LEU A 169 -3.31 -18.39 22.46
CA LEU A 169 -4.30 -17.49 23.05
C LEU A 169 -5.44 -18.30 23.67
N GLU A 170 -5.98 -17.83 24.81
CA GLU A 170 -7.11 -18.49 25.48
C GLU A 170 -8.42 -18.46 24.67
N GLY A 171 -8.53 -17.56 23.69
CA GLY A 171 -9.70 -17.38 22.85
C GLY A 171 -9.36 -17.22 21.37
N LYS A 172 -10.37 -17.37 20.51
CA LYS A 172 -10.21 -17.14 19.07
C LYS A 172 -10.24 -15.65 18.76
N ILE A 173 -9.27 -15.19 17.98
CA ILE A 173 -9.28 -13.85 17.40
C ILE A 173 -10.12 -13.88 16.14
N THR A 174 -11.04 -12.92 16.00
CA THR A 174 -11.88 -12.70 14.82
C THR A 174 -11.24 -11.67 13.88
N THR A 175 -11.80 -11.50 12.68
CA THR A 175 -11.38 -10.45 11.74
C THR A 175 -11.64 -9.05 12.28
N GLU A 176 -12.78 -8.86 12.93
CA GLU A 176 -13.19 -7.62 13.57
C GLU A 176 -12.33 -7.34 14.82
N ALA A 177 -11.96 -8.35 15.61
CA ALA A 177 -11.01 -8.21 16.72
C ALA A 177 -9.63 -7.67 16.29
N ILE A 178 -9.15 -8.05 15.09
CA ILE A 178 -7.92 -7.50 14.51
C ILE A 178 -8.07 -6.01 14.18
N ILE A 179 -9.25 -5.57 13.73
CA ILE A 179 -9.52 -4.15 13.44
C ILE A 179 -9.67 -3.37 14.75
N GLU A 180 -10.38 -3.94 15.73
CA GLU A 180 -10.44 -3.41 17.10
C GLU A 180 -9.04 -3.24 17.70
N GLY A 181 -8.11 -4.16 17.42
CA GLY A 181 -6.75 -4.10 17.95
C GLY A 181 -6.64 -4.52 19.42
N ARG A 182 -7.76 -4.95 20.02
CA ARG A 182 -7.85 -5.52 21.37
C ARG A 182 -8.96 -6.57 21.43
N SER A 183 -8.71 -7.69 22.12
CA SER A 183 -9.73 -8.69 22.48
C SER A 183 -9.30 -9.44 23.75
N GLY A 184 -9.95 -9.19 24.88
CA GLY A 184 -9.48 -9.65 26.19
C GLY A 184 -8.10 -9.08 26.50
N ASP A 185 -7.12 -9.97 26.72
CA ASP A 185 -5.71 -9.64 26.97
C ASP A 185 -4.87 -9.53 25.69
N PHE A 186 -5.42 -9.91 24.53
CA PHE A 186 -4.75 -9.71 23.25
C PHE A 186 -4.78 -8.23 22.87
N TYR A 187 -3.62 -7.67 22.54
CA TYR A 187 -3.45 -6.39 21.86
C TYR A 187 -2.69 -6.65 20.58
N GLY A 188 -3.20 -6.22 19.43
CA GLY A 188 -2.55 -6.43 18.14
C GLY A 188 -3.50 -6.20 16.98
N GLY A 189 -2.99 -5.61 15.90
CA GLY A 189 -3.84 -5.15 14.78
C GLY A 189 -3.92 -3.63 14.69
N TRP A 190 -5.07 -3.07 14.31
CA TRP A 190 -5.14 -1.66 13.86
C TRP A 190 -5.29 -0.66 15.03
N GLY A 191 -6.29 -0.85 15.89
CA GLY A 191 -6.45 -0.05 17.11
C GLY A 191 -7.77 0.72 17.25
N PHE A 192 -8.88 0.25 16.66
CA PHE A 192 -10.18 0.91 16.84
C PHE A 192 -10.67 0.94 18.29
N TYR A 193 -10.26 -0.02 19.13
CA TYR A 193 -10.50 0.00 20.58
C TYR A 193 -10.04 1.32 21.22
N PHE A 194 -8.87 1.84 20.80
CA PHE A 194 -8.35 3.11 21.32
C PHE A 194 -9.11 4.32 20.79
N VAL A 195 -9.75 4.21 19.63
CA VAL A 195 -10.73 5.20 19.16
C VAL A 195 -11.91 5.24 20.11
N ARG A 196 -12.55 4.10 20.38
CA ARG A 196 -13.70 4.02 21.31
C ARG A 196 -13.37 4.57 22.68
N ARG A 197 -12.22 4.16 23.24
CA ARG A 197 -11.75 4.64 24.54
C ARG A 197 -11.58 6.16 24.56
N TYR A 198 -10.93 6.74 23.56
CA TYR A 198 -10.78 8.20 23.48
C TYR A 198 -12.14 8.91 23.42
N LEU A 199 -13.06 8.41 22.60
CA LEU A 199 -14.39 9.00 22.44
C LEU A 199 -15.21 8.92 23.74
N ALA A 200 -15.20 7.78 24.42
CA ALA A 200 -15.90 7.57 25.70
C ALA A 200 -15.35 8.47 26.81
N GLU A 201 -14.04 8.75 26.83
CA GLU A 201 -13.46 9.65 27.83
C GLU A 201 -13.68 11.14 27.51
N ASN A 202 -14.15 11.48 26.30
CA ASN A 202 -14.28 12.86 25.82
C ASN A 202 -15.72 13.28 25.45
N HIS A 203 -16.71 12.40 25.53
CA HIS A 203 -18.11 12.75 25.36
C HIS A 203 -18.69 13.43 26.62
N GLN A 204 -19.79 14.18 26.48
CA GLN A 204 -20.43 14.81 27.64
C GLN A 204 -21.06 13.73 28.54
N PRO A 205 -20.85 13.75 29.87
CA PRO A 205 -21.40 12.74 30.79
C PRO A 205 -22.93 12.66 30.81
N SER A 206 -23.63 13.62 30.23
CA SER A 206 -25.09 13.71 30.19
C SER A 206 -25.74 12.99 29.01
N HIS A 207 -24.97 12.32 28.14
CA HIS A 207 -25.47 11.66 26.95
C HIS A 207 -25.26 10.13 27.02
N ASP A 208 -26.27 9.35 26.66
CA ASP A 208 -26.29 7.88 26.78
C ASP A 208 -25.60 7.15 25.61
N ASP A 209 -25.01 7.90 24.67
CA ASP A 209 -24.31 7.37 23.49
C ASP A 209 -22.86 7.02 23.85
N ASP A 210 -22.70 5.82 24.36
CA ASP A 210 -21.41 5.24 24.71
C ASP A 210 -20.77 4.57 23.48
N PRO A 211 -19.65 5.10 22.95
CA PRO A 211 -18.94 4.51 21.81
C PRO A 211 -18.28 3.16 22.14
N MET A 212 -18.27 2.71 23.39
CA MET A 212 -17.87 1.35 23.78
C MET A 212 -18.96 0.31 23.48
N ASN A 213 -20.22 0.72 23.35
CA ASN A 213 -21.30 -0.19 22.94
C ASN A 213 -21.02 -0.72 21.52
N GLY A 214 -21.12 -2.05 21.35
CA GLY A 214 -20.75 -2.74 20.10
C GLY A 214 -19.36 -3.38 20.13
N TYR A 215 -18.52 -3.09 21.13
CA TYR A 215 -17.19 -3.69 21.25
C TYR A 215 -17.26 -5.21 21.44
N GLU A 216 -18.11 -5.69 22.34
CA GLU A 216 -18.26 -7.14 22.61
C GLU A 216 -18.77 -7.90 21.38
N GLU A 217 -19.73 -7.33 20.64
CA GLU A 217 -20.19 -7.88 19.38
C GLU A 217 -19.07 -7.93 18.34
N SER A 218 -18.27 -6.87 18.25
CA SER A 218 -17.14 -6.78 17.31
C SER A 218 -16.09 -7.84 17.62
N VAL A 219 -15.61 -7.96 18.87
CA VAL A 219 -14.54 -8.93 19.19
C VAL A 219 -15.02 -10.39 19.15
N SER A 220 -16.28 -10.65 19.50
CA SER A 220 -16.88 -11.99 19.40
C SER A 220 -17.21 -12.41 17.96
N GLY A 221 -17.20 -11.46 17.01
CA GLY A 221 -17.64 -11.69 15.62
C GLY A 221 -19.17 -11.82 15.49
N THR A 222 -19.92 -11.33 16.48
CA THR A 222 -21.38 -11.29 16.43
C THR A 222 -21.81 -10.22 15.45
N TYR A 223 -22.41 -10.64 14.34
CA TYR A 223 -22.84 -9.73 13.30
C TYR A 223 -24.24 -9.17 13.55
N LEU A 224 -24.35 -7.84 13.55
CA LEU A 224 -25.62 -7.11 13.55
C LEU A 224 -25.66 -6.17 12.33
N PRO A 225 -26.68 -6.25 11.45
CA PRO A 225 -26.84 -5.28 10.38
C PRO A 225 -27.13 -3.88 10.97
N PRO A 226 -26.80 -2.78 10.26
CA PRO A 226 -26.88 -1.43 10.83
C PRO A 226 -28.24 -1.07 11.43
N GLY A 227 -29.34 -1.46 10.77
CA GLY A 227 -30.69 -1.19 11.27
C GLY A 227 -31.12 -2.01 12.49
N ARG A 228 -30.28 -2.94 12.97
CA ARG A 228 -30.47 -3.70 14.22
C ARG A 228 -29.36 -3.42 15.24
N ALA A 229 -28.42 -2.54 14.93
CA ALA A 229 -27.30 -2.19 15.78
C ALA A 229 -27.63 -0.99 16.70
N ASP A 230 -28.87 -0.94 17.21
CA ASP A 230 -29.33 0.16 18.06
C ASP A 230 -28.38 0.40 19.23
N ASN A 231 -28.01 1.67 19.43
CA ASN A 231 -27.07 2.16 20.44
C ASN A 231 -25.67 1.53 20.37
N LYS A 232 -25.23 1.00 19.22
CA LYS A 232 -23.90 0.37 19.06
C LYS A 232 -23.11 0.99 17.92
N LEU A 233 -21.86 1.35 18.20
CA LEU A 233 -20.87 1.69 17.18
C LEU A 233 -20.27 0.38 16.68
N MET A 234 -20.60 -0.05 15.45
CA MET A 234 -20.20 -1.36 14.93
C MET A 234 -18.93 -1.31 14.08
N VAL A 235 -18.18 -2.42 14.07
CA VAL A 235 -17.11 -2.70 13.11
C VAL A 235 -17.58 -3.77 12.12
N TYR A 236 -17.32 -3.55 10.83
CA TYR A 236 -17.68 -4.47 9.76
C TYR A 236 -16.44 -4.86 8.93
N ASP A 237 -16.11 -6.16 8.88
CA ASP A 237 -15.19 -6.67 7.85
C ASP A 237 -15.92 -6.77 6.51
N LEU A 238 -15.69 -5.77 5.66
CA LEU A 238 -16.32 -5.67 4.35
C LEU A 238 -15.80 -6.72 3.35
N ASN A 239 -14.80 -7.53 3.70
CA ASN A 239 -14.38 -8.67 2.87
C ASN A 239 -15.35 -9.85 2.95
N ARG A 240 -16.05 -10.00 4.08
CA ARG A 240 -16.80 -11.20 4.42
C ARG A 240 -18.28 -10.99 4.14
N VAL A 241 -18.69 -11.31 2.91
CA VAL A 241 -20.07 -11.13 2.47
C VAL A 241 -20.81 -12.45 2.25
N SER A 242 -20.09 -13.57 2.18
CA SER A 242 -20.65 -14.92 1.98
C SER A 242 -20.73 -15.74 3.27
N ASP A 243 -20.17 -15.27 4.38
CA ASP A 243 -20.17 -15.99 5.67
C ASP A 243 -21.55 -16.00 6.36
N ILE A 244 -22.36 -14.97 6.13
CA ILE A 244 -23.76 -14.89 6.60
C ILE A 244 -24.65 -14.57 5.41
N LYS A 245 -25.71 -15.37 5.25
CA LYS A 245 -26.69 -15.18 4.19
C LYS A 245 -27.32 -13.78 4.28
N GLY A 246 -27.32 -13.07 3.16
CA GLY A 246 -27.96 -11.75 3.04
C GLY A 246 -27.04 -10.56 3.27
N LYS A 247 -25.75 -10.74 3.59
CA LYS A 247 -24.78 -9.63 3.68
C LYS A 247 -24.37 -9.03 2.34
N ALA A 248 -24.50 -9.79 1.26
CA ALA A 248 -24.08 -9.38 -0.08
C ALA A 248 -25.26 -8.82 -0.90
N ARG A 249 -25.01 -7.78 -1.70
CA ARG A 249 -25.90 -7.34 -2.78
C ARG A 249 -25.09 -7.10 -4.05
N THR A 250 -25.65 -7.53 -5.18
CA THR A 250 -25.05 -7.28 -6.50
C THR A 250 -25.76 -6.10 -7.14
N ILE A 251 -24.99 -5.11 -7.57
CA ILE A 251 -25.50 -3.87 -8.16
C ILE A 251 -24.98 -3.71 -9.59
N PRO A 252 -25.74 -3.07 -10.49
CA PRO A 252 -25.28 -2.78 -11.83
C PRO A 252 -24.18 -1.71 -11.82
N VAL A 253 -23.27 -1.81 -12.79
CA VAL A 253 -22.28 -0.77 -13.11
C VAL A 253 -22.66 -0.17 -14.47
N PRO A 254 -23.29 1.02 -14.49
CA PRO A 254 -23.61 1.70 -15.74
C PRO A 254 -22.37 1.86 -16.62
N ASP A 255 -22.46 1.41 -17.87
CA ASP A 255 -21.37 1.41 -18.85
C ASP A 255 -20.08 0.73 -18.37
N GLY A 256 -20.16 -0.21 -17.42
CA GLY A 256 -19.02 -0.92 -16.85
C GLY A 256 -18.10 -1.55 -17.90
N ILE A 257 -16.79 -1.39 -17.74
CA ILE A 257 -15.79 -1.86 -18.73
C ILE A 257 -15.27 -3.25 -18.37
N ASN A 258 -14.79 -3.43 -17.14
CA ASN A 258 -14.37 -4.73 -16.63
C ASN A 258 -15.56 -5.50 -16.05
N PHE A 259 -16.48 -4.80 -15.38
CA PHE A 259 -17.60 -5.41 -14.69
C PHE A 259 -18.92 -4.73 -15.09
N LYS A 260 -19.91 -5.50 -15.53
CA LYS A 260 -21.28 -5.01 -15.74
C LYS A 260 -22.09 -4.94 -14.45
N GLU A 261 -21.69 -5.72 -13.46
CA GLU A 261 -22.25 -5.74 -12.12
C GLU A 261 -21.15 -6.08 -11.12
N ILE A 262 -21.32 -5.64 -9.88
CA ILE A 262 -20.38 -5.86 -8.78
C ILE A 262 -21.14 -6.24 -7.52
N THR A 263 -20.58 -7.17 -6.74
CA THR A 263 -21.12 -7.64 -5.46
C THR A 263 -20.39 -6.97 -4.32
N LEU A 264 -21.13 -6.31 -3.42
CA LEU A 264 -20.61 -5.60 -2.27
C LEU A 264 -21.32 -6.01 -0.99
N HIS A 265 -20.74 -5.61 0.14
CA HIS A 265 -21.38 -5.67 1.44
C HIS A 265 -22.56 -4.68 1.51
N LYS A 266 -23.73 -5.11 1.98
CA LYS A 266 -24.95 -4.29 2.06
C LYS A 266 -24.86 -3.10 3.01
N VAL A 267 -23.97 -3.15 4.00
CA VAL A 267 -23.62 -1.97 4.82
C VAL A 267 -23.18 -0.78 3.96
N VAL A 268 -22.60 -1.03 2.78
CA VAL A 268 -22.23 0.02 1.81
C VAL A 268 -23.42 0.37 0.92
N VAL A 269 -24.02 -0.63 0.26
CA VAL A 269 -24.97 -0.41 -0.85
C VAL A 269 -26.45 -0.43 -0.48
N GLY A 270 -26.77 -0.68 0.79
CA GLY A 270 -28.13 -0.85 1.30
C GLY A 270 -28.77 -2.19 0.94
N GLY A 271 -29.97 -2.41 1.47
CA GLY A 271 -30.82 -3.57 1.22
C GLY A 271 -31.32 -3.65 -0.22
N GLU A 272 -32.03 -4.74 -0.55
CA GLU A 272 -32.71 -4.89 -1.81
C GLU A 272 -33.88 -3.89 -1.91
N PRO A 273 -33.98 -3.07 -2.98
CA PRO A 273 -34.98 -1.99 -3.09
C PRO A 273 -36.43 -2.46 -2.99
N ASP A 274 -36.69 -3.70 -3.39
CA ASP A 274 -38.04 -4.28 -3.39
C ASP A 274 -38.34 -5.09 -2.10
N ASN A 275 -37.45 -5.06 -1.11
CA ASN A 275 -37.60 -5.78 0.16
C ASN A 275 -37.55 -4.81 1.37
N PRO A 276 -38.71 -4.37 1.89
CA PRO A 276 -38.77 -3.43 3.01
C PRO A 276 -38.08 -3.91 4.30
N GLU A 277 -38.12 -5.20 4.60
CA GLU A 277 -37.45 -5.75 5.79
C GLU A 277 -35.93 -5.66 5.64
N ASP A 278 -35.41 -5.96 4.47
CA ASP A 278 -33.98 -5.90 4.17
C ASP A 278 -33.47 -4.46 4.08
N ILE A 279 -34.30 -3.51 3.60
CA ILE A 279 -33.99 -2.06 3.68
C ILE A 279 -33.95 -1.59 5.12
N THR A 280 -34.84 -2.11 5.97
CA THR A 280 -34.84 -1.77 7.40
C THR A 280 -33.54 -2.24 8.05
N ASP A 281 -33.09 -3.46 7.76
CA ASP A 281 -31.82 -3.99 8.26
C ASP A 281 -30.61 -3.25 7.67
N TYR A 282 -30.69 -2.88 6.39
CA TYR A 282 -29.63 -2.23 5.62
C TYR A 282 -30.11 -0.91 5.02
N PRO A 283 -30.19 0.16 5.81
CA PRO A 283 -30.69 1.46 5.34
C PRO A 283 -29.75 2.15 4.34
N GLY A 284 -28.55 1.60 4.10
CA GLY A 284 -27.49 2.21 3.32
C GLY A 284 -26.60 3.13 4.15
N CYS A 285 -25.64 3.78 3.50
CA CYS A 285 -24.69 4.64 4.20
C CYS A 285 -24.40 5.98 3.51
N ILE A 286 -23.83 6.87 4.30
CA ILE A 286 -22.96 7.96 3.85
C ILE A 286 -21.52 7.43 4.01
N LEU A 287 -20.75 7.42 2.94
CA LEU A 287 -19.41 6.84 2.94
C LEU A 287 -18.33 7.89 3.23
N ILE A 288 -17.66 7.75 4.38
CA ILE A 288 -16.53 8.59 4.78
C ILE A 288 -15.23 7.86 4.41
N ASN A 289 -14.68 8.17 3.24
CA ASN A 289 -13.46 7.57 2.71
C ASN A 289 -12.22 8.28 3.29
N VAL A 290 -11.40 7.57 4.06
CA VAL A 290 -10.25 8.17 4.77
C VAL A 290 -8.92 7.51 4.34
N PRO A 291 -8.45 7.72 3.10
CA PRO A 291 -7.20 7.11 2.63
C PRO A 291 -5.97 7.75 3.27
N ARG A 292 -4.90 6.96 3.43
CA ARG A 292 -3.54 7.50 3.66
C ARG A 292 -2.83 7.75 2.34
N LEU A 293 -2.29 8.96 2.18
CA LEU A 293 -1.54 9.34 0.98
C LEU A 293 -0.22 8.58 0.91
N LYS A 294 -0.03 7.78 -0.15
CA LYS A 294 1.19 6.97 -0.32
C LYS A 294 1.52 6.65 -1.77
N LEU A 295 2.80 6.48 -2.05
CA LEU A 295 3.33 6.11 -3.37
C LEU A 295 3.07 4.62 -3.65
N HIS A 296 2.48 4.32 -4.83
CA HIS A 296 2.09 2.96 -5.17
C HIS A 296 3.04 2.32 -6.21
N ILE A 297 3.08 0.99 -6.26
CA ILE A 297 3.99 0.26 -7.16
C ILE A 297 3.42 0.07 -8.57
N THR A 298 2.11 -0.13 -8.68
CA THR A 298 1.43 -0.32 -9.97
C THR A 298 0.63 0.89 -10.42
N GLU A 299 0.53 1.93 -9.59
CA GLU A 299 -0.24 3.16 -9.81
C GLU A 299 0.61 4.33 -9.31
N LEU A 300 0.21 5.58 -9.57
CA LEU A 300 0.95 6.73 -9.07
C LEU A 300 0.85 6.86 -7.54
N LEU A 301 -0.38 6.81 -7.01
CA LEU A 301 -0.68 6.97 -5.59
C LEU A 301 -1.74 5.97 -5.13
N THR A 302 -1.72 5.62 -3.84
CA THR A 302 -2.95 5.23 -3.15
C THR A 302 -3.54 6.49 -2.53
N ASN A 303 -4.76 6.81 -2.95
CA ASN A 303 -5.53 7.94 -2.46
C ASN A 303 -7.03 7.64 -2.53
N ALA A 304 -7.91 8.62 -2.73
CA ALA A 304 -9.36 8.45 -2.62
C ALA A 304 -9.91 7.44 -3.63
N ILE A 305 -9.53 7.55 -4.92
CA ILE A 305 -10.00 6.65 -5.97
C ILE A 305 -9.54 5.22 -5.69
N LYS A 306 -8.26 5.03 -5.37
CA LYS A 306 -7.68 3.70 -5.11
C LYS A 306 -8.29 3.04 -3.87
N ASN A 307 -8.48 3.79 -2.78
CA ASN A 307 -9.00 3.23 -1.53
C ASN A 307 -10.42 2.67 -1.68
N LEU A 308 -11.27 3.33 -2.48
CA LEU A 308 -12.59 2.80 -2.81
C LEU A 308 -12.50 1.75 -3.92
N GLY A 309 -11.87 2.12 -5.02
CA GLY A 309 -11.81 1.38 -6.26
C GLY A 309 -11.18 0.00 -6.14
N MET A 310 -10.29 -0.23 -5.16
CA MET A 310 -9.77 -1.57 -4.84
C MET A 310 -10.25 -2.07 -3.49
N GLY A 311 -10.46 -1.16 -2.53
CA GLY A 311 -10.76 -1.52 -1.15
C GLY A 311 -12.20 -1.91 -0.88
N LEU A 312 -13.11 -1.87 -1.86
CA LEU A 312 -14.52 -2.25 -1.67
C LEU A 312 -14.94 -3.55 -2.38
N TYR A 313 -14.06 -4.16 -3.19
CA TYR A 313 -14.27 -5.51 -3.69
C TYR A 313 -14.07 -6.51 -2.53
N PRO A 314 -15.11 -7.25 -2.08
CA PRO A 314 -14.96 -8.18 -0.96
C PRO A 314 -14.11 -9.39 -1.36
N MET A 315 -13.17 -9.82 -0.52
CA MET A 315 -12.39 -11.01 -0.87
C MET A 315 -13.21 -12.29 -0.86
N GLN A 316 -14.18 -12.42 0.04
CA GLN A 316 -15.03 -13.60 0.17
C GLN A 316 -16.43 -13.32 -0.38
N ALA A 317 -16.49 -12.98 -1.68
CA ALA A 317 -17.72 -12.87 -2.44
C ALA A 317 -17.83 -14.05 -3.41
N ALA A 318 -18.75 -14.99 -3.14
CA ALA A 318 -19.00 -16.13 -4.02
C ALA A 318 -20.00 -15.80 -5.14
N GLU A 319 -19.95 -16.54 -6.26
CA GLU A 319 -20.94 -16.41 -7.35
C GLU A 319 -22.35 -16.83 -6.94
N LYS A 320 -22.44 -17.83 -6.07
CA LYS A 320 -23.71 -18.31 -5.50
C LYS A 320 -23.76 -17.89 -4.04
N ASN A 321 -24.97 -17.63 -3.54
CA ASN A 321 -25.24 -17.44 -2.11
C ASN A 321 -25.15 -18.79 -1.36
N ASP A 322 -24.00 -19.44 -1.46
CA ASP A 322 -23.64 -20.66 -0.77
C ASP A 322 -22.40 -20.37 0.11
N PRO A 323 -22.53 -20.37 1.44
CA PRO A 323 -21.43 -20.12 2.36
C PRO A 323 -20.26 -21.12 2.25
N GLN A 324 -20.46 -22.29 1.62
CA GLN A 324 -19.41 -23.28 1.41
C GLN A 324 -18.65 -23.08 0.09
N ASN A 325 -19.13 -22.22 -0.80
CA ASN A 325 -18.49 -21.98 -2.09
C ASN A 325 -17.32 -21.00 -1.95
N THR A 326 -16.11 -21.52 -2.10
CA THR A 326 -14.87 -20.74 -2.05
C THR A 326 -14.39 -20.24 -3.41
N ARG A 327 -15.16 -20.43 -4.50
CA ARG A 327 -14.87 -19.82 -5.81
C ARG A 327 -15.21 -18.33 -5.74
N TRP A 328 -14.27 -17.57 -5.17
CA TRP A 328 -14.41 -16.13 -4.99
C TRP A 328 -14.39 -15.39 -6.34
N LYS A 329 -15.25 -14.38 -6.48
CA LYS A 329 -15.34 -13.52 -7.66
C LYS A 329 -14.10 -12.65 -7.88
N TYR A 330 -13.46 -12.23 -6.78
CA TYR A 330 -12.47 -11.16 -6.80
C TYR A 330 -11.09 -11.59 -6.28
N SER A 331 -10.96 -12.77 -5.67
CA SER A 331 -9.77 -13.14 -4.91
C SER A 331 -9.34 -14.60 -5.14
N PHE A 332 -8.10 -14.90 -4.76
CA PHE A 332 -7.46 -16.21 -4.86
C PHE A 332 -6.58 -16.45 -3.62
N PRO A 333 -6.31 -17.70 -3.18
CA PRO A 333 -6.85 -18.97 -3.69
C PRO A 333 -8.35 -19.14 -3.44
N PHE A 334 -8.96 -20.10 -4.15
CA PHE A 334 -10.35 -20.48 -3.96
C PHE A 334 -10.52 -21.37 -2.72
N ASP A 335 -10.15 -20.81 -1.58
CA ASP A 335 -10.19 -21.47 -0.27
C ASP A 335 -10.69 -20.49 0.80
N ILE A 336 -11.00 -20.97 2.00
CA ILE A 336 -11.59 -20.24 3.12
C ILE A 336 -10.80 -18.97 3.43
N ILE A 337 -9.46 -19.02 3.41
CA ILE A 337 -8.60 -17.85 3.56
C ILE A 337 -8.05 -17.46 2.17
N PRO A 338 -8.67 -16.52 1.46
CA PRO A 338 -8.08 -15.96 0.26
C PRO A 338 -6.85 -15.09 0.63
N GLY A 339 -5.91 -14.97 -0.30
CA GLY A 339 -4.65 -14.26 -0.10
C GLY A 339 -4.65 -12.85 -0.67
N LEU A 340 -5.09 -12.67 -1.93
CA LEU A 340 -5.06 -11.38 -2.64
C LEU A 340 -6.23 -11.26 -3.62
N LYS A 341 -6.57 -10.02 -4.01
CA LYS A 341 -7.62 -9.71 -4.99
C LYS A 341 -7.15 -9.92 -6.44
N THR A 342 -6.72 -11.13 -6.80
CA THR A 342 -6.06 -11.42 -8.08
C THR A 342 -7.01 -11.79 -9.21
N GLU A 343 -8.30 -11.98 -8.94
CA GLU A 343 -9.29 -12.15 -10.01
C GLU A 343 -9.73 -10.79 -10.58
N LEU A 344 -9.30 -9.68 -9.95
CA LEU A 344 -9.48 -8.33 -10.47
C LEU A 344 -8.44 -8.01 -11.55
N PRO A 345 -8.83 -7.44 -12.70
CA PRO A 345 -7.85 -6.95 -13.66
C PRO A 345 -7.04 -5.77 -13.09
N HIS A 346 -5.73 -5.98 -12.87
CA HIS A 346 -4.79 -4.92 -12.47
C HIS A 346 -3.99 -4.34 -13.64
N GLU A 347 -4.12 -4.92 -14.82
CA GLU A 347 -3.39 -4.57 -16.05
C GLU A 347 -4.31 -4.81 -17.25
N ILE A 348 -4.04 -4.11 -18.36
CA ILE A 348 -4.82 -4.27 -19.60
C ILE A 348 -4.77 -5.72 -20.09
N TRP A 349 -3.60 -6.35 -20.04
CA TRP A 349 -3.41 -7.73 -20.44
C TRP A 349 -3.52 -8.65 -19.22
N HIS A 350 -4.59 -9.47 -19.16
CA HIS A 350 -4.83 -10.41 -18.07
C HIS A 350 -4.51 -11.83 -18.53
N PRO A 351 -3.53 -12.53 -17.93
CA PRO A 351 -3.22 -13.92 -18.28
C PRO A 351 -4.39 -14.87 -18.05
N LYS A 352 -4.47 -15.92 -18.88
CA LYS A 352 -5.30 -17.10 -18.61
C LYS A 352 -4.55 -18.06 -17.69
N TRP A 353 -5.25 -18.64 -16.74
CA TRP A 353 -4.67 -19.47 -15.70
C TRP A 353 -4.89 -20.96 -15.96
N ASP A 354 -3.89 -21.74 -15.58
CA ASP A 354 -4.06 -23.14 -15.23
C ASP A 354 -4.37 -23.21 -13.72
N ASP A 355 -5.59 -23.62 -13.37
CA ASP A 355 -6.02 -23.70 -11.96
C ASP A 355 -5.35 -24.87 -11.21
N GLU A 356 -4.74 -25.85 -11.91
CA GLU A 356 -3.99 -26.94 -11.25
C GLU A 356 -2.59 -26.49 -10.84
N THR A 357 -1.87 -25.83 -11.75
CA THR A 357 -0.48 -25.39 -11.50
C THR A 357 -0.37 -23.97 -10.96
N ASN A 358 -1.45 -23.17 -11.07
CA ASN A 358 -1.49 -21.74 -10.78
C ASN A 358 -0.58 -20.88 -11.67
N LEU A 359 -0.13 -21.42 -12.81
CA LEU A 359 0.74 -20.74 -13.77
C LEU A 359 -0.05 -20.20 -14.96
N PRO A 360 0.46 -19.15 -15.64
CA PRO A 360 -0.18 -18.63 -16.85
C PRO A 360 -0.05 -19.63 -18.01
N LEU A 361 -1.15 -19.88 -18.72
CA LEU A 361 -1.20 -20.78 -19.87
C LEU A 361 -0.39 -20.24 -21.06
N ARG A 362 0.12 -21.16 -21.88
CA ARG A 362 0.80 -20.85 -23.14
C ARG A 362 0.18 -21.63 -24.30
N ASP A 363 0.31 -21.10 -25.50
CA ASP A 363 -0.04 -21.80 -26.73
C ASP A 363 1.04 -22.80 -27.17
N GLN A 364 0.83 -23.45 -28.32
CA GLN A 364 1.78 -24.43 -28.88
C GLN A 364 3.13 -23.83 -29.30
N LYS A 365 3.21 -22.50 -29.49
CA LYS A 365 4.45 -21.78 -29.82
C LYS A 365 5.20 -21.34 -28.56
N GLY A 366 4.57 -21.46 -27.39
CA GLY A 366 5.11 -21.02 -26.11
C GLY A 366 4.78 -19.57 -25.77
N ASP A 367 3.85 -18.94 -26.50
CA ASP A 367 3.38 -17.58 -26.23
C ASP A 367 2.32 -17.60 -25.14
N TYR A 368 2.34 -16.61 -24.24
CA TYR A 368 1.38 -16.52 -23.13
C TYR A 368 -0.03 -16.17 -23.63
N LEU A 369 -1.02 -16.91 -23.14
CA LEU A 369 -2.43 -16.63 -23.44
C LEU A 369 -2.94 -15.51 -22.53
N VAL A 370 -3.35 -14.40 -23.13
CA VAL A 370 -3.86 -13.22 -22.42
C VAL A 370 -5.21 -12.77 -22.98
N ASN A 371 -6.02 -12.14 -22.13
CA ASN A 371 -7.24 -11.43 -22.50
C ASN A 371 -7.03 -9.92 -22.31
N LYS A 372 -7.55 -9.10 -23.21
CA LYS A 372 -7.55 -7.65 -23.04
C LYS A 372 -8.71 -7.22 -22.14
N THR A 373 -8.43 -6.36 -21.18
CA THR A 373 -9.36 -5.77 -20.21
C THR A 373 -9.20 -4.25 -20.21
N GLY A 374 -10.00 -3.52 -19.42
CA GLY A 374 -9.81 -2.10 -19.14
C GLY A 374 -8.76 -1.81 -18.05
N GLY A 375 -8.06 -2.83 -17.54
CA GLY A 375 -6.99 -2.67 -16.57
C GLY A 375 -7.40 -2.07 -15.22
N MET A 376 -6.40 -1.55 -14.50
CA MET A 376 -6.56 -1.03 -13.14
C MET A 376 -7.44 0.23 -13.09
N TYR A 377 -7.42 1.07 -14.13
CA TYR A 377 -8.27 2.27 -14.19
C TYR A 377 -9.75 1.91 -14.32
N ALA A 378 -10.10 0.96 -15.19
CA ALA A 378 -11.47 0.47 -15.29
C ALA A 378 -11.92 -0.25 -14.02
N THR A 379 -11.09 -1.12 -13.43
CA THR A 379 -11.43 -1.83 -12.18
C THR A 379 -11.78 -0.86 -11.04
N GLN A 380 -10.96 0.18 -10.85
CA GLN A 380 -11.23 1.21 -9.85
C GLN A 380 -12.48 2.03 -10.17
N SER A 381 -12.63 2.43 -11.43
CA SER A 381 -13.73 3.29 -11.86
C SER A 381 -15.08 2.58 -11.85
N ASP A 382 -15.12 1.29 -12.22
CA ASP A 382 -16.35 0.49 -12.24
C ASP A 382 -16.91 0.32 -10.82
N MET A 383 -16.04 0.10 -9.82
CA MET A 383 -16.43 0.06 -8.40
C MET A 383 -17.10 1.37 -7.96
N ILE A 384 -16.43 2.51 -8.18
CA ILE A 384 -16.95 3.82 -7.77
C ILE A 384 -18.21 4.18 -8.56
N LYS A 385 -18.27 3.84 -9.86
CA LYS A 385 -19.44 4.09 -10.70
C LYS A 385 -20.67 3.31 -10.19
N GLY A 386 -20.48 2.06 -9.78
CA GLY A 386 -21.54 1.27 -9.15
C GLY A 386 -22.07 1.94 -7.88
N ILE A 387 -21.18 2.41 -7.01
CA ILE A 387 -21.52 3.12 -5.74
C ILE A 387 -22.26 4.43 -6.02
N VAL A 388 -21.75 5.27 -6.92
CA VAL A 388 -22.39 6.54 -7.32
C VAL A 388 -23.82 6.29 -7.83
N ASN A 389 -24.03 5.18 -8.56
CA ASN A 389 -25.35 4.81 -9.08
C ASN A 389 -26.33 4.35 -7.99
N GLN A 390 -25.90 4.19 -6.73
CA GLN A 390 -26.78 3.93 -5.58
C GLN A 390 -27.14 5.20 -4.79
N ASP A 391 -26.80 6.40 -5.28
CA ASP A 391 -26.98 7.69 -4.59
C ASP A 391 -26.38 7.71 -3.17
N ILE A 392 -25.19 7.12 -3.05
CA ILE A 392 -24.38 7.16 -1.82
C ILE A 392 -23.62 8.48 -1.81
N LEU A 393 -23.87 9.32 -0.80
CA LEU A 393 -23.04 10.49 -0.52
C LEU A 393 -21.65 10.01 -0.09
N MET A 394 -20.61 10.51 -0.76
CA MET A 394 -19.22 10.23 -0.42
C MET A 394 -18.50 11.49 0.03
N ILE A 395 -17.74 11.37 1.11
CA ILE A 395 -16.82 12.40 1.60
C ILE A 395 -15.44 11.78 1.62
N HIS A 396 -14.47 12.44 1.00
CA HIS A 396 -13.11 11.94 0.91
C HIS A 396 -12.19 12.82 1.76
N ILE A 397 -11.41 12.21 2.66
CA ILE A 397 -10.56 12.88 3.63
C ILE A 397 -9.19 12.20 3.65
N VAL A 398 -8.21 12.80 3.01
CA VAL A 398 -6.87 12.23 2.86
C VAL A 398 -6.01 12.53 4.07
N ASP A 399 -5.52 11.48 4.71
CA ASP A 399 -4.44 11.55 5.69
C ASP A 399 -3.11 11.76 4.97
N ALA A 400 -2.63 13.01 5.01
CA ALA A 400 -1.31 13.40 4.52
C ALA A 400 -0.48 14.06 5.65
N ILE A 401 -0.80 13.79 6.93
CA ILE A 401 0.00 14.31 8.05
C ILE A 401 1.38 13.65 8.01
N GLN A 402 1.42 12.34 7.80
CA GLN A 402 2.61 11.58 7.43
C GLN A 402 2.40 10.82 6.11
N THR A 403 2.60 11.53 5.00
CA THR A 403 2.60 10.95 3.64
C THR A 403 3.67 9.87 3.53
N VAL A 404 3.39 8.79 2.79
CA VAL A 404 4.30 7.63 2.73
C VAL A 404 5.02 7.58 1.39
N ASN A 405 6.33 7.78 1.43
CA ASN A 405 7.21 7.69 0.27
C ASN A 405 7.78 6.27 0.08
N LEU A 406 8.34 6.00 -1.10
CA LEU A 406 9.01 4.76 -1.53
C LEU A 406 8.11 3.51 -1.66
N SER A 407 7.20 3.25 -0.73
CA SER A 407 6.47 1.98 -0.71
C SER A 407 5.12 2.08 -0.02
N HIS A 408 4.19 1.24 -0.47
CA HIS A 408 2.86 1.04 0.11
C HIS A 408 2.72 -0.35 0.78
N THR A 409 3.81 -1.11 0.93
CA THR A 409 3.82 -2.51 1.41
C THR A 409 4.56 -2.70 2.75
N GLY A 410 4.58 -1.69 3.63
CA GLY A 410 5.14 -1.74 4.98
C GLY A 410 6.57 -1.21 5.13
N SER A 411 7.32 -1.09 4.03
CA SER A 411 8.68 -0.52 3.98
C SER A 411 8.74 0.96 3.59
N GLY A 412 7.60 1.65 3.65
CA GLY A 412 7.48 3.06 3.27
C GLY A 412 8.14 3.99 4.27
N ILE A 413 8.61 5.15 3.80
CA ILE A 413 9.15 6.20 4.66
C ILE A 413 8.04 7.21 4.95
N LYS A 414 7.78 7.47 6.22
CA LYS A 414 6.80 8.47 6.68
C LYS A 414 7.39 9.87 6.60
N VAL A 415 6.82 10.71 5.74
CA VAL A 415 7.23 12.10 5.48
C VAL A 415 6.25 13.05 6.17
N PRO A 416 6.69 13.86 7.15
CA PRO A 416 5.82 14.67 7.99
C PRO A 416 5.36 15.96 7.27
N GLU A 417 4.47 15.84 6.30
CA GLU A 417 3.94 16.97 5.51
C GLU A 417 2.92 17.81 6.31
N GLY A 418 2.21 17.21 7.25
CA GLY A 418 1.27 17.92 8.14
C GLY A 418 -0.02 18.36 7.46
N LEU A 419 -0.45 17.67 6.41
CA LEU A 419 -1.61 18.06 5.61
C LEU A 419 -2.79 17.13 5.83
N ILE A 420 -3.99 17.69 5.79
CA ILE A 420 -5.22 16.94 5.52
C ILE A 420 -5.90 17.61 4.33
N PHE A 421 -6.35 16.80 3.39
CA PHE A 421 -7.13 17.25 2.24
C PHE A 421 -8.53 16.67 2.31
N ALA A 422 -9.55 17.40 1.88
CA ALA A 422 -10.90 16.84 1.78
C ALA A 422 -11.71 17.40 0.62
N SER A 423 -12.57 16.57 0.05
CA SER A 423 -13.51 16.95 -1.01
C SER A 423 -14.67 15.96 -1.12
N LEU A 424 -15.75 16.38 -1.78
CA LEU A 424 -16.81 15.49 -2.28
C LEU A 424 -16.45 14.90 -3.66
N ASP A 425 -15.38 15.39 -4.28
CA ASP A 425 -14.91 14.96 -5.60
C ASP A 425 -13.57 14.21 -5.47
N PRO A 426 -13.54 12.90 -5.74
CA PRO A 426 -12.32 12.09 -5.61
C PRO A 426 -11.28 12.40 -6.68
N VAL A 427 -11.68 12.89 -7.86
CA VAL A 427 -10.76 13.20 -8.97
C VAL A 427 -9.99 14.48 -8.67
N ALA A 428 -10.69 15.54 -8.27
CA ALA A 428 -10.09 16.81 -7.88
C ALA A 428 -9.12 16.65 -6.70
N LEU A 429 -9.54 15.88 -5.70
CA LEU A 429 -8.74 15.58 -4.51
C LEU A 429 -7.46 14.82 -4.85
N ASP A 430 -7.58 13.72 -5.61
CA ASP A 430 -6.42 12.90 -5.96
C ASP A 430 -5.43 13.65 -6.84
N LEU A 431 -5.92 14.46 -7.79
CA LEU A 431 -5.07 15.28 -8.65
C LEU A 431 -4.32 16.37 -7.87
N LEU A 432 -4.97 17.04 -6.90
CA LEU A 432 -4.30 17.99 -6.02
C LEU A 432 -3.18 17.32 -5.22
N CYS A 433 -3.45 16.16 -4.61
CA CYS A 433 -2.44 15.42 -3.85
C CYS A 433 -1.26 15.00 -4.74
N ALA A 434 -1.51 14.54 -5.97
CA ALA A 434 -0.44 14.22 -6.92
C ALA A 434 0.38 15.45 -7.30
N ARG A 435 -0.29 16.57 -7.61
CA ARG A 435 0.38 17.84 -7.90
C ARG A 435 1.23 18.34 -6.75
N TYR A 436 0.80 18.11 -5.50
CA TYR A 436 1.61 18.42 -4.32
C TYR A 436 2.85 17.53 -4.21
N CYS A 437 2.70 16.19 -4.27
CA CYS A 437 3.81 15.26 -4.14
C CYS A 437 4.86 15.42 -5.25
N PHE A 438 4.45 15.72 -6.48
CA PHE A 438 5.37 15.77 -7.62
C PHE A 438 5.84 17.19 -7.96
N LYS A 439 5.96 18.03 -6.93
CA LYS A 439 6.34 19.44 -7.07
C LYS A 439 7.43 19.84 -6.07
N MET A 440 8.66 19.82 -6.58
CA MET A 440 9.84 20.34 -5.88
C MET A 440 10.39 21.62 -6.54
N VAL A 441 9.96 21.91 -7.77
CA VAL A 441 10.40 23.10 -8.50
C VAL A 441 9.33 24.19 -8.41
N PRO A 442 9.70 25.43 -8.02
CA PRO A 442 8.82 26.59 -8.01
C PRO A 442 8.19 26.86 -9.38
N MET A 443 6.94 27.34 -9.40
CA MET A 443 6.15 27.53 -10.63
C MET A 443 6.87 28.34 -11.70
N GLN A 444 7.52 29.45 -11.32
CA GLN A 444 8.20 30.32 -12.27
C GLN A 444 9.38 29.61 -12.94
N GLU A 445 10.27 29.02 -12.15
CA GLU A 445 11.41 28.22 -12.63
C GLU A 445 10.91 27.04 -13.49
N ALA A 446 9.88 26.33 -13.03
CA ALA A 446 9.34 25.18 -13.74
C ALA A 446 8.79 25.53 -15.12
N ARG A 447 8.19 26.72 -15.28
CA ARG A 447 7.70 27.22 -16.59
C ARG A 447 8.82 27.59 -17.55
N GLU A 448 9.88 28.20 -17.03
CA GLU A 448 11.07 28.50 -17.81
C GLU A 448 11.73 27.21 -18.29
N LEU A 449 11.91 26.24 -17.39
CA LEU A 449 12.42 24.91 -17.70
C LEU A 449 11.51 24.17 -18.70
N ARG A 450 10.19 24.26 -18.53
CA ARG A 450 9.21 23.68 -19.45
C ARG A 450 9.42 24.17 -20.87
N LYS A 451 9.58 25.48 -21.06
CA LYS A 451 9.84 26.10 -22.37
C LYS A 451 11.21 25.72 -22.91
N LYS A 452 12.26 25.79 -22.08
CA LYS A 452 13.66 25.54 -22.48
C LYS A 452 13.92 24.08 -22.85
N MET A 453 13.28 23.13 -22.16
CA MET A 453 13.55 21.70 -22.27
C MET A 453 12.40 20.90 -22.91
N GLY A 454 11.33 21.57 -23.35
CA GLY A 454 10.17 20.90 -23.95
C GLY A 454 9.43 19.94 -23.00
N LEU A 455 9.31 20.29 -21.71
CA LEU A 455 8.62 19.45 -20.73
C LEU A 455 7.10 19.53 -20.90
N ARG A 456 6.38 18.45 -20.54
CA ARG A 456 4.90 18.38 -20.66
C ARG A 456 4.15 18.95 -19.45
N SER A 457 4.84 19.32 -18.38
CA SER A 457 4.26 19.80 -17.12
C SER A 457 5.17 20.85 -16.48
N ASP A 458 4.59 21.73 -15.65
CA ASP A 458 5.30 22.62 -14.71
C ASP A 458 5.21 22.14 -13.24
N PHE A 459 4.66 20.95 -12.99
CA PHE A 459 4.81 20.20 -11.75
C PHE A 459 6.03 19.28 -11.89
N LEU A 460 7.21 19.77 -11.50
CA LEU A 460 8.48 19.10 -11.72
C LEU A 460 9.14 18.67 -10.42
N GLN A 461 9.81 17.52 -10.47
CA GLN A 461 10.77 17.08 -9.47
C GLN A 461 12.20 17.26 -9.99
N ARG A 462 13.14 17.50 -9.07
CA ARG A 462 14.58 17.38 -9.35
C ARG A 462 14.94 15.89 -9.28
N VAL A 463 15.56 15.37 -10.33
CA VAL A 463 15.92 13.94 -10.46
C VAL A 463 17.36 13.77 -10.86
N SER A 464 17.94 12.60 -10.56
CA SER A 464 19.26 12.21 -11.07
C SER A 464 19.14 11.67 -12.49
N ILE A 465 19.86 12.27 -13.45
CA ILE A 465 19.95 11.82 -14.84
C ILE A 465 21.34 11.21 -15.07
N PRO A 466 21.45 9.90 -15.33
CA PRO A 466 22.72 9.25 -15.59
C PRO A 466 23.28 9.63 -16.96
N ARG A 467 24.60 9.75 -17.08
CA ARG A 467 25.33 10.00 -18.33
C ARG A 467 26.69 9.32 -18.33
N VAL A 468 27.25 9.06 -19.51
CA VAL A 468 28.61 8.53 -19.62
C VAL A 468 29.63 9.62 -19.33
N GLU A 469 30.53 9.35 -18.38
CA GLU A 469 31.69 10.18 -18.06
C GLU A 469 32.94 9.29 -18.03
N GLY A 470 33.74 9.38 -19.10
CA GLY A 470 34.89 8.50 -19.29
C GLY A 470 34.46 7.04 -19.42
N GLN A 471 34.83 6.21 -18.44
CA GLN A 471 34.46 4.79 -18.39
C GLN A 471 33.32 4.52 -17.41
N ASN A 472 32.73 5.55 -16.81
CA ASN A 472 31.69 5.44 -15.78
C ASN A 472 30.34 5.99 -16.24
N ILE A 473 29.29 5.58 -15.52
CA ILE A 473 27.96 6.17 -15.63
C ILE A 473 27.76 7.07 -14.41
N SER A 474 27.82 8.39 -14.57
CA SER A 474 27.70 9.37 -13.48
C SER A 474 26.35 10.06 -13.50
N SER A 475 25.87 10.49 -12.33
CA SER A 475 24.62 11.26 -12.21
C SER A 475 24.84 12.76 -12.39
N VAL A 476 23.93 13.42 -13.10
CA VAL A 476 23.74 14.88 -13.05
C VAL A 476 22.32 15.24 -12.63
N GLU A 477 22.11 16.48 -12.19
CA GLU A 477 20.76 16.97 -11.92
C GLU A 477 19.97 17.15 -13.24
N GLY A 478 18.70 16.76 -13.22
CA GLY A 478 17.72 17.04 -14.26
C GLY A 478 16.30 17.10 -13.69
N PHE A 479 15.31 17.05 -14.59
CA PHE A 479 13.91 17.26 -14.24
C PHE A 479 12.98 16.25 -14.93
N ASP A 480 12.06 15.66 -14.16
CA ASP A 480 11.01 14.76 -14.64
C ASP A 480 9.69 15.01 -13.89
N SER A 481 8.59 14.52 -14.46
CA SER A 481 7.25 14.57 -13.89
C SER A 481 6.46 13.35 -14.34
N PRO A 482 5.90 12.54 -13.42
CA PRO A 482 5.07 11.40 -13.78
C PRO A 482 3.65 11.78 -14.18
N LEU A 483 3.18 12.99 -13.85
CA LEU A 483 1.79 13.40 -14.06
C LEU A 483 1.32 13.26 -15.53
N PRO A 484 2.11 13.66 -16.55
CA PRO A 484 1.70 13.50 -17.95
C PRO A 484 1.60 12.06 -18.44
N ARG A 485 2.06 11.08 -17.64
CA ARG A 485 2.06 9.64 -17.97
C ARG A 485 1.00 8.87 -17.16
N TYR A 486 0.20 9.56 -16.34
CA TYR A 486 -0.79 8.93 -15.47
C TYR A 486 -2.21 9.38 -15.87
N ASN A 487 -2.94 8.50 -16.54
CA ASN A 487 -4.20 8.86 -17.20
C ASN A 487 -5.45 8.62 -16.33
N LEU A 488 -5.32 8.08 -15.11
CA LEU A 488 -6.46 7.73 -14.25
C LEU A 488 -7.41 8.91 -14.02
N TYR A 489 -6.91 10.12 -13.81
CA TYR A 489 -7.76 11.27 -13.46
C TYR A 489 -8.67 11.67 -14.61
N LYS A 490 -8.10 11.81 -15.82
CA LYS A 490 -8.84 12.03 -17.05
C LYS A 490 -9.81 10.89 -17.34
N TYR A 491 -9.37 9.65 -17.13
CA TYR A 491 -10.21 8.48 -17.30
C TYR A 491 -11.41 8.53 -16.34
N ALA A 492 -11.20 8.76 -15.04
CA ALA A 492 -12.23 8.84 -14.02
C ALA A 492 -13.21 10.01 -14.26
N GLU A 493 -12.72 11.19 -14.68
CA GLU A 493 -13.57 12.31 -15.11
C GLU A 493 -14.46 11.91 -16.28
N SER A 494 -13.90 11.25 -17.31
CA SER A 494 -14.68 10.77 -18.46
C SER A 494 -15.75 9.72 -18.10
N ARG A 495 -15.56 9.03 -16.97
CA ARG A 495 -16.52 8.07 -16.39
C ARG A 495 -17.55 8.76 -15.49
N GLY A 496 -17.45 10.07 -15.30
CA GLY A 496 -18.36 10.88 -14.47
C GLY A 496 -18.18 10.63 -12.97
N LEU A 497 -16.96 10.37 -12.51
CA LEU A 497 -16.65 10.15 -11.09
C LEU A 497 -16.28 11.44 -10.35
N GLY A 498 -16.05 12.53 -11.08
CA GLY A 498 -15.54 13.80 -10.58
C GLY A 498 -14.99 14.64 -11.74
N GLN A 499 -14.24 15.69 -11.43
CA GLN A 499 -13.58 16.55 -12.42
C GLN A 499 -12.13 16.90 -12.04
N GLU A 500 -11.28 17.10 -13.05
CA GLU A 500 -9.88 17.51 -12.88
C GLU A 500 -9.78 19.00 -12.49
N LYS A 501 -10.77 19.81 -12.85
CA LYS A 501 -10.79 21.23 -12.52
C LYS A 501 -11.19 21.41 -11.05
N TYR A 502 -10.36 22.12 -10.29
CA TYR A 502 -10.61 22.38 -8.88
C TYR A 502 -10.15 23.76 -8.42
N TYR A 503 -10.63 24.14 -7.24
CA TYR A 503 -10.10 25.27 -6.49
C TYR A 503 -9.94 24.92 -5.01
N VAL A 504 -8.91 25.49 -4.37
CA VAL A 504 -8.64 25.28 -2.95
C VAL A 504 -9.18 26.44 -2.11
N LYS A 505 -9.78 26.09 -0.96
CA LYS A 505 -9.93 26.99 0.19
C LYS A 505 -9.56 26.26 1.47
N GLY A 506 -8.60 26.79 2.21
CA GLY A 506 -8.04 26.10 3.35
C GLY A 506 -7.32 27.03 4.32
N TRP A 507 -6.61 26.43 5.27
CA TRP A 507 -5.90 27.16 6.32
C TRP A 507 -4.54 26.54 6.63
N ASP A 508 -3.49 27.36 6.66
CA ASP A 508 -2.20 26.98 7.20
C ASP A 508 -2.14 27.41 8.67
N ALA A 509 -2.34 26.47 9.60
CA ALA A 509 -2.28 26.74 11.03
C ALA A 509 -0.85 26.98 11.56
N ILE A 510 0.18 26.67 10.76
CA ILE A 510 1.58 26.98 11.05
C ILE A 510 1.85 28.45 10.70
N GLY A 511 1.50 28.85 9.49
CA GLY A 511 1.75 30.19 8.96
C GLY A 511 0.71 31.24 9.35
N GLY A 512 -0.49 30.83 9.76
CA GLY A 512 -1.61 31.73 10.06
C GLY A 512 -2.20 32.38 8.80
N VAL A 513 -2.23 31.67 7.67
CA VAL A 513 -2.65 32.20 6.36
C VAL A 513 -3.72 31.32 5.71
N SER A 514 -4.56 31.93 4.87
CA SER A 514 -5.54 31.19 4.06
C SER A 514 -4.87 30.51 2.87
N LEU A 515 -5.08 29.21 2.73
CA LEU A 515 -4.61 28.44 1.60
C LEU A 515 -5.60 28.54 0.43
N VAL A 516 -5.06 28.71 -0.77
CA VAL A 516 -5.79 28.78 -2.04
C VAL A 516 -5.03 28.03 -3.12
N SER A 517 -5.65 27.89 -4.30
CA SER A 517 -4.95 27.42 -5.49
C SER A 517 -4.92 28.47 -6.58
N THR A 518 -3.88 28.39 -7.42
CA THR A 518 -3.75 29.17 -8.64
C THR A 518 -3.25 28.25 -9.76
N GLN A 519 -4.07 28.06 -10.80
CA GLN A 519 -3.81 27.13 -11.90
C GLN A 519 -3.47 25.72 -11.41
N GLY A 520 -4.11 25.31 -10.32
CA GLY A 520 -3.88 24.02 -9.66
C GLY A 520 -2.69 23.98 -8.69
N HIS A 521 -1.91 25.04 -8.56
CA HIS A 521 -0.81 25.12 -7.60
C HIS A 521 -1.31 25.55 -6.22
N LEU A 522 -0.93 24.84 -5.16
CA LEU A 522 -1.31 25.16 -3.78
C LEU A 522 -0.42 26.27 -3.20
N GLY A 523 -1.00 27.22 -2.48
CA GLY A 523 -0.27 28.33 -1.90
C GLY A 523 -1.18 29.32 -1.15
N TRP A 524 -0.74 30.56 -1.01
CA TRP A 524 -1.51 31.66 -0.43
C TRP A 524 -1.16 32.99 -1.10
N PHE A 525 -1.92 34.04 -0.83
CA PHE A 525 -1.57 35.41 -1.23
C PHE A 525 -0.97 36.18 -0.05
N GLU A 526 0.12 36.90 -0.30
CA GLU A 526 0.77 37.82 0.63
C GLU A 526 1.16 39.07 -0.14
N ASP A 527 0.73 40.25 0.32
CA ASP A 527 0.97 41.55 -0.33
C ASP A 527 0.61 41.60 -1.83
N GLY A 528 -0.48 40.91 -2.22
CA GLY A 528 -0.95 40.83 -3.60
C GLY A 528 -0.19 39.82 -4.48
N GLU A 529 0.83 39.15 -3.95
CA GLU A 529 1.61 38.15 -4.66
C GLU A 529 1.24 36.72 -4.23
N PHE A 530 1.20 35.80 -5.18
CA PHE A 530 1.04 34.38 -4.87
C PHE A 530 2.35 33.80 -4.32
N ARG A 531 2.24 33.12 -3.18
CA ARG A 531 3.29 32.38 -2.49
C ARG A 531 2.97 30.89 -2.58
N GLU A 532 3.87 30.16 -3.19
CA GLU A 532 3.65 28.75 -3.47
C GLU A 532 4.06 27.85 -2.31
N LEU A 533 3.25 26.83 -2.01
CA LEU A 533 3.58 25.75 -1.09
C LEU A 533 4.10 24.54 -1.88
N ILE A 534 5.35 24.14 -1.63
CA ILE A 534 6.02 23.01 -2.29
C ILE A 534 6.62 22.07 -1.26
N THR A 535 6.69 20.78 -1.61
CA THR A 535 7.40 19.80 -0.79
C THR A 535 8.92 19.88 -1.03
N SER A 536 9.70 19.60 0.01
CA SER A 536 11.14 19.36 -0.11
C SER A 536 11.48 17.90 -0.42
N GLU A 537 10.51 17.00 -0.32
CA GLU A 537 10.70 15.57 -0.47
C GLU A 537 10.71 15.14 -1.93
N PHE A 538 11.60 14.23 -2.27
CA PHE A 538 11.62 13.58 -3.58
C PHE A 538 10.77 12.31 -3.55
N TYR A 539 9.56 12.40 -4.10
CA TYR A 539 8.60 11.30 -4.10
C TYR A 539 8.80 10.38 -5.30
N TYR A 540 8.99 9.08 -5.02
CA TYR A 540 9.04 8.03 -6.04
C TYR A 540 8.74 6.66 -5.41
N ASN A 541 8.43 5.66 -6.24
CA ASN A 541 8.39 4.26 -5.82
C ASN A 541 9.43 3.47 -6.63
N PRO A 542 10.36 2.72 -5.99
CA PRO A 542 11.37 1.92 -6.68
C PRO A 542 10.78 0.93 -7.70
N GLY A 543 9.63 0.31 -7.39
CA GLY A 543 9.00 -0.65 -8.29
C GLY A 543 8.21 -0.03 -9.43
N SER A 544 8.02 1.30 -9.46
CA SER A 544 7.34 2.02 -10.54
C SER A 544 8.26 3.00 -11.29
N MET A 545 9.58 2.84 -11.16
CA MET A 545 10.56 3.79 -11.73
C MET A 545 10.49 3.95 -13.26
N ILE A 546 10.07 2.93 -14.01
CA ILE A 546 9.91 3.03 -15.48
C ILE A 546 8.93 4.15 -15.86
N TRP A 547 7.91 4.37 -15.04
CA TRP A 547 6.92 5.42 -15.22
C TRP A 547 7.24 6.67 -14.39
N GLY A 548 7.56 6.47 -13.12
CA GLY A 548 7.78 7.51 -12.12
C GLY A 548 9.01 8.37 -12.39
N LEU A 549 10.09 7.75 -12.89
CA LEU A 549 11.40 8.34 -13.14
C LEU A 549 11.93 7.97 -14.54
N GLN A 550 11.04 7.96 -15.53
CA GLN A 550 11.30 7.46 -16.88
C GLN A 550 12.56 8.06 -17.51
N LYS A 551 12.81 9.36 -17.33
CA LYS A 551 14.02 9.99 -17.88
C LYS A 551 15.31 9.44 -17.27
N THR A 552 15.33 9.24 -15.94
CA THR A 552 16.44 8.61 -15.23
C THR A 552 16.67 7.20 -15.76
N VAL A 553 15.60 6.44 -15.93
CA VAL A 553 15.66 5.05 -16.44
C VAL A 553 16.21 5.00 -17.86
N ILE A 554 15.65 5.76 -18.79
CA ILE A 554 16.08 5.74 -20.20
C ILE A 554 17.56 6.14 -20.31
N ALA A 555 17.97 7.22 -19.62
CA ALA A 555 19.35 7.69 -19.66
C ALA A 555 20.33 6.69 -19.04
N TYR A 556 19.93 5.98 -17.97
CA TYR A 556 20.72 4.88 -17.42
C TYR A 556 20.91 3.74 -18.43
N LEU A 557 19.83 3.30 -19.07
CA LEU A 557 19.89 2.19 -20.03
C LEU A 557 20.71 2.58 -21.27
N GLU A 558 20.59 3.82 -21.76
CA GLU A 558 21.42 4.33 -22.86
C GLU A 558 22.91 4.32 -22.51
N ALA A 559 23.27 4.82 -21.32
CA ALA A 559 24.65 4.82 -20.85
C ALA A 559 25.19 3.40 -20.64
N ASN A 560 24.37 2.51 -20.08
CA ASN A 560 24.71 1.11 -19.87
C ASN A 560 24.92 0.38 -21.20
N ASP A 561 24.00 0.52 -22.15
CA ASP A 561 24.07 -0.12 -23.47
C ASP A 561 25.34 0.33 -24.21
N LEU A 562 25.68 1.62 -24.14
CA LEU A 562 26.89 2.19 -24.74
C LEU A 562 28.18 1.59 -24.17
N LEU A 563 28.27 1.40 -22.84
CA LEU A 563 29.50 0.94 -22.19
C LEU A 563 29.65 -0.59 -22.15
N THR A 564 28.53 -1.32 -22.20
CA THR A 564 28.52 -2.78 -22.06
C THR A 564 28.25 -3.53 -23.37
N GLY A 565 27.82 -2.84 -24.42
CA GLY A 565 27.40 -3.44 -25.69
C GLY A 565 26.07 -4.20 -25.61
N SER A 566 25.25 -3.91 -24.60
CA SER A 566 23.92 -4.50 -24.41
C SER A 566 22.84 -3.72 -25.16
N SER A 567 21.57 -4.12 -25.00
CA SER A 567 20.42 -3.53 -25.70
C SER A 567 19.19 -3.40 -24.80
N TYR A 568 19.40 -3.12 -23.51
CA TYR A 568 18.33 -3.04 -22.53
C TYR A 568 17.36 -1.91 -22.78
N ARG A 569 17.82 -0.79 -23.35
CA ARG A 569 16.92 0.29 -23.75
C ARG A 569 15.94 -0.20 -24.80
N ARG A 570 16.44 -0.88 -25.84
CA ARG A 570 15.58 -1.45 -26.88
C ARG A 570 14.60 -2.46 -26.30
N MET A 571 15.08 -3.38 -25.44
CA MET A 571 14.21 -4.37 -24.79
C MET A 571 13.12 -3.71 -23.93
N LEU A 572 13.43 -2.62 -23.23
CA LEU A 572 12.43 -1.86 -22.45
C LEU A 572 11.29 -1.36 -23.34
N PHE A 573 11.63 -0.67 -24.44
CA PHE A 573 10.63 -0.11 -25.36
C PHE A 573 9.86 -1.21 -26.12
N ASP A 574 10.53 -2.28 -26.55
CA ASP A 574 9.88 -3.39 -27.25
C ASP A 574 8.79 -4.07 -26.37
N VAL A 575 8.94 -4.04 -25.04
CA VAL A 575 7.99 -4.65 -24.11
C VAL A 575 6.91 -3.65 -23.62
N PHE A 576 7.33 -2.47 -23.19
CA PHE A 576 6.48 -1.56 -22.43
C PHE A 576 5.97 -0.36 -23.23
N ASP A 577 6.55 0.02 -24.37
CA ASP A 577 5.97 1.07 -25.23
C ASP A 577 5.00 0.39 -26.20
N GLU A 578 3.81 0.10 -25.69
CA GLU A 578 2.82 -0.74 -26.38
C GLU A 578 2.19 -0.02 -27.59
N ASN A 579 2.15 1.31 -27.54
CA ASN A 579 1.58 2.19 -28.57
C ASN A 579 2.63 2.81 -29.52
N HIS A 580 3.93 2.69 -29.21
CA HIS A 580 5.08 3.16 -30.00
C HIS A 580 5.18 4.69 -30.14
N ASP A 581 4.72 5.46 -29.15
CA ASP A 581 4.81 6.92 -29.11
C ASP A 581 6.11 7.42 -28.43
N GLY A 582 6.93 6.50 -27.92
CA GLY A 582 8.17 6.79 -27.23
C GLY A 582 8.02 7.16 -25.75
N ILE A 583 6.83 6.98 -25.17
CA ILE A 583 6.52 7.26 -23.77
C ILE A 583 5.77 6.09 -23.17
N ILE A 584 6.38 5.49 -22.14
CA ILE A 584 5.74 4.40 -21.39
C ILE A 584 4.79 5.01 -20.35
N ASP A 585 3.48 4.86 -20.54
CA ASP A 585 2.46 5.32 -19.60
C ASP A 585 2.11 4.26 -18.54
N TYR A 586 1.41 4.67 -17.47
CA TYR A 586 1.11 3.77 -16.35
C TYR A 586 0.15 2.60 -16.67
N ASP A 587 -0.53 2.59 -17.82
CA ASP A 587 -1.33 1.45 -18.28
C ASP A 587 -0.50 0.45 -19.10
N GLU A 588 0.64 0.88 -19.64
CA GLU A 588 1.56 0.05 -20.40
C GLU A 588 2.50 -0.75 -19.48
N LYS A 589 2.04 -1.96 -19.12
CA LYS A 589 2.72 -2.89 -18.21
C LYS A 589 3.25 -4.14 -18.90
N GLY A 590 3.18 -4.16 -20.23
CA GLY A 590 3.65 -5.25 -21.07
C GLY A 590 2.53 -6.23 -21.45
N LYS A 591 2.61 -6.73 -22.68
CA LYS A 591 1.53 -7.49 -23.34
C LYS A 591 1.30 -8.91 -22.79
N ILE A 592 2.13 -9.35 -21.84
CA ILE A 592 1.99 -10.66 -21.17
C ILE A 592 1.31 -10.57 -19.80
N GLY A 593 0.97 -9.37 -19.32
CA GLY A 593 0.34 -9.18 -18.01
C GLY A 593 1.24 -9.60 -16.84
N CYS A 594 2.50 -9.15 -16.85
CA CYS A 594 3.58 -9.74 -16.06
C CYS A 594 3.42 -9.61 -14.53
N SER A 595 2.66 -8.65 -14.01
CA SER A 595 2.48 -8.51 -12.54
C SER A 595 1.40 -9.43 -11.98
N MET A 596 0.43 -9.84 -12.80
CA MET A 596 -0.67 -10.69 -12.35
C MET A 596 -0.23 -12.10 -11.92
N PRO A 597 0.69 -12.80 -12.64
CA PRO A 597 1.17 -14.10 -12.21
C PRO A 597 1.91 -14.03 -10.88
N LEU A 598 2.70 -12.98 -10.67
CA LEU A 598 3.36 -12.74 -9.40
C LEU A 598 2.35 -12.50 -8.28
N ALA A 599 1.30 -11.73 -8.53
CA ALA A 599 0.24 -11.52 -7.56
C ALA A 599 -0.49 -12.83 -7.24
N ARG A 600 -0.87 -13.64 -8.25
CA ARG A 600 -1.56 -14.94 -8.06
C ARG A 600 -0.71 -15.92 -7.25
N LEU A 601 0.58 -16.01 -7.52
CA LEU A 601 1.48 -16.84 -6.73
C LEU A 601 1.64 -16.28 -5.31
N ARG A 602 1.73 -14.96 -5.12
CA ARG A 602 1.81 -14.34 -3.78
C ARG A 602 0.54 -14.57 -2.95
N SER A 603 -0.64 -14.70 -3.55
CA SER A 603 -1.84 -15.10 -2.81
C SER A 603 -1.70 -16.47 -2.15
N ILE A 604 -1.04 -17.44 -2.81
CA ILE A 604 -0.79 -18.77 -2.23
C ILE A 604 0.11 -18.63 -0.99
N HIS A 605 1.14 -17.79 -1.09
CA HIS A 605 2.00 -17.46 0.04
C HIS A 605 1.21 -16.94 1.25
N HIS A 606 0.30 -15.97 1.05
CA HIS A 606 -0.51 -15.42 2.14
C HIS A 606 -1.50 -16.44 2.69
N HIS A 607 -2.09 -17.27 1.83
CA HIS A 607 -2.94 -18.37 2.27
C HIS A 607 -2.17 -19.32 3.21
N ILE A 608 -0.99 -19.80 2.78
CA ILE A 608 -0.13 -20.69 3.58
C ILE A 608 0.20 -20.06 4.95
N GLN A 609 0.49 -18.75 5.00
CA GLN A 609 0.74 -18.06 6.27
C GLN A 609 -0.43 -18.13 7.24
N GLY A 610 -1.66 -18.06 6.74
CA GLY A 610 -2.87 -18.09 7.55
C GLY A 610 -3.38 -19.49 7.89
N THR A 611 -2.89 -20.55 7.23
CA THR A 611 -3.46 -21.91 7.35
C THR A 611 -2.50 -22.97 7.85
N GLU A 612 -1.17 -22.74 7.84
CA GLU A 612 -0.18 -23.74 8.23
C GLU A 612 0.65 -23.33 9.45
N ARG A 613 0.98 -24.31 10.32
CA ARG A 613 1.76 -24.09 11.56
C ARG A 613 3.10 -23.35 11.36
N TYR A 614 3.82 -23.65 10.28
CA TYR A 614 5.06 -22.97 9.90
C TYR A 614 4.89 -22.16 8.61
N GLY A 615 3.65 -21.82 8.26
CA GLY A 615 3.32 -21.07 7.06
C GLY A 615 3.97 -19.69 7.01
N PHE A 616 4.22 -19.08 8.17
CA PHE A 616 4.97 -17.82 8.30
C PHE A 616 6.44 -17.93 7.81
N LEU A 617 6.99 -19.14 7.65
CA LEU A 617 8.29 -19.39 7.03
C LEU A 617 8.15 -19.94 5.60
N ARG A 618 7.30 -20.97 5.42
CA ARG A 618 7.11 -21.65 4.13
C ARG A 618 6.54 -20.73 3.07
N GLY A 619 5.55 -19.91 3.41
CA GLY A 619 4.96 -18.94 2.50
C GLY A 619 6.02 -17.98 1.93
N PRO A 620 6.73 -17.20 2.76
CA PRO A 620 7.79 -16.31 2.28
C PRO A 620 8.88 -17.04 1.49
N PHE A 621 9.20 -18.29 1.84
CA PHE A 621 10.19 -19.09 1.10
C PHE A 621 9.75 -19.34 -0.34
N ILE A 622 8.51 -19.80 -0.52
CA ILE A 622 7.89 -20.00 -1.85
C ILE A 622 7.84 -18.67 -2.62
N SER A 623 7.53 -17.57 -1.93
CA SER A 623 7.52 -16.22 -2.51
C SER A 623 8.90 -15.79 -3.03
N ALA A 624 9.96 -16.02 -2.26
CA ALA A 624 11.32 -15.77 -2.70
C ALA A 624 11.73 -16.68 -3.88
N GLY A 625 11.26 -17.93 -3.89
CA GLY A 625 11.52 -18.90 -4.96
C GLY A 625 10.92 -18.52 -6.33
N MET A 626 9.98 -17.57 -6.39
CA MET A 626 9.39 -17.09 -7.65
C MET A 626 10.42 -16.46 -8.62
N MET A 627 11.64 -16.16 -8.14
CA MET A 627 12.77 -15.77 -8.99
C MET A 627 13.08 -16.81 -10.09
N LYS A 628 12.68 -18.09 -9.93
CA LYS A 628 12.83 -19.11 -10.98
C LYS A 628 12.12 -18.77 -12.28
N TYR A 629 11.09 -17.92 -12.23
CA TYR A 629 10.33 -17.50 -13.41
C TYR A 629 10.95 -16.29 -14.13
N GLU A 630 12.18 -15.87 -13.77
CA GLU A 630 12.94 -14.87 -14.52
C GLU A 630 13.60 -15.49 -15.77
N LYS A 631 13.89 -16.79 -15.74
CA LYS A 631 14.62 -17.51 -16.80
C LYS A 631 13.98 -18.85 -17.09
N LYS A 632 13.91 -19.22 -18.38
CA LYS A 632 13.27 -20.47 -18.82
C LYS A 632 14.01 -21.70 -18.27
N GLU A 633 15.33 -21.61 -18.19
CA GLU A 633 16.21 -22.66 -17.69
C GLU A 633 16.16 -22.87 -16.17
N TRP A 634 15.45 -22.03 -15.42
CA TRP A 634 15.38 -22.10 -13.96
C TRP A 634 14.15 -22.84 -13.42
N ASN A 635 13.23 -23.26 -14.28
CA ASN A 635 12.04 -24.01 -13.87
C ASN A 635 11.68 -25.07 -14.91
N ALA A 636 11.23 -26.23 -14.46
CA ALA A 636 10.98 -27.41 -15.30
C ALA A 636 9.93 -27.16 -16.40
N GLN A 637 9.01 -26.24 -16.13
CA GLN A 637 7.95 -25.85 -17.05
C GLN A 637 8.44 -24.87 -18.13
N GLY A 638 9.62 -24.25 -18.00
CA GLY A 638 10.17 -23.33 -18.99
C GLY A 638 9.47 -21.97 -19.08
N HIS A 639 8.86 -21.47 -18.01
CA HIS A 639 8.28 -20.12 -17.92
C HIS A 639 9.35 -19.04 -17.72
N ASN A 640 9.06 -17.82 -18.18
CA ASN A 640 9.88 -16.64 -17.94
C ASN A 640 9.05 -15.34 -17.80
N PHE A 641 7.79 -15.43 -17.35
CA PHE A 641 6.84 -14.31 -17.34
C PHE A 641 7.22 -13.15 -16.41
N THR A 642 8.19 -13.34 -15.48
CA THR A 642 8.62 -12.27 -14.58
C THR A 642 9.81 -11.49 -15.12
N LYS A 643 10.45 -11.96 -16.20
CA LYS A 643 11.67 -11.38 -16.78
C LYS A 643 11.56 -9.86 -16.96
N ASP A 644 10.47 -9.41 -17.60
CA ASP A 644 10.34 -8.01 -17.98
C ASP A 644 9.92 -7.14 -16.78
N PHE A 645 9.05 -7.64 -15.90
CA PHE A 645 8.70 -6.97 -14.65
C PHE A 645 9.90 -6.74 -13.74
N GLN A 646 10.81 -7.71 -13.69
CA GLN A 646 12.01 -7.65 -12.87
C GLN A 646 12.99 -6.59 -13.35
N LEU A 647 12.98 -6.20 -14.63
CA LEU A 647 13.81 -5.12 -15.16
C LEU A 647 13.63 -3.83 -14.34
N SER A 648 12.40 -3.46 -13.99
CA SER A 648 12.09 -2.31 -13.11
C SER A 648 12.84 -2.38 -11.78
N PHE A 649 12.78 -3.53 -11.10
CA PHE A 649 13.42 -3.72 -9.81
C PHE A 649 14.94 -3.73 -9.90
N LYS A 650 15.52 -4.26 -10.99
CA LYS A 650 16.97 -4.25 -11.17
C LYS A 650 17.51 -2.85 -11.48
N ILE A 651 16.75 -2.03 -12.22
CA ILE A 651 17.08 -0.61 -12.41
C ILE A 651 17.00 0.14 -11.08
N ALA A 652 15.98 -0.13 -10.27
CA ALA A 652 15.89 0.43 -8.92
C ALA A 652 17.04 -0.02 -8.01
N MET A 653 17.50 -1.27 -8.15
CA MET A 653 18.69 -1.76 -7.46
C MET A 653 19.93 -0.97 -7.90
N ALA A 654 20.12 -0.76 -9.20
CA ALA A 654 21.23 0.04 -9.71
C ALA A 654 21.19 1.50 -9.18
N TYR A 655 19.99 2.08 -9.05
CA TYR A 655 19.82 3.39 -8.44
C TYR A 655 20.19 3.41 -6.95
N ASN A 656 19.81 2.39 -6.18
CA ASN A 656 20.22 2.30 -4.79
C ASN A 656 21.73 2.11 -4.66
N MET A 657 22.33 1.29 -5.52
CA MET A 657 23.77 1.07 -5.57
C MET A 657 24.53 2.37 -5.90
N SER A 658 24.03 3.19 -6.82
CA SER A 658 24.67 4.46 -7.16
C SER A 658 24.65 5.48 -6.02
N ARG A 659 23.69 5.36 -5.10
CA ARG A 659 23.57 6.20 -3.90
C ARG A 659 24.39 5.72 -2.71
N MET A 660 25.07 4.58 -2.80
CA MET A 660 25.97 4.13 -1.73
C MET A 660 27.17 5.08 -1.59
N GLN A 661 27.59 5.38 -0.36
CA GLN A 661 28.69 6.33 -0.12
C GLN A 661 30.06 5.80 -0.58
N SER A 662 30.26 4.48 -0.56
CA SER A 662 31.51 3.84 -0.97
C SER A 662 31.53 3.55 -2.46
N GLU A 663 32.65 3.85 -3.11
CA GLU A 663 32.90 3.47 -4.50
C GLU A 663 33.49 2.06 -4.59
N LYS A 664 32.97 1.23 -5.50
CA LYS A 664 33.42 -0.15 -5.72
C LYS A 664 33.55 -0.43 -7.22
N SER A 665 34.40 -1.38 -7.59
CA SER A 665 34.49 -1.87 -8.97
C SER A 665 33.29 -2.76 -9.31
N ASP A 666 32.83 -2.68 -10.56
CA ASP A 666 31.85 -3.63 -11.11
C ASP A 666 32.56 -4.96 -11.47
N PRO A 667 32.19 -6.10 -10.85
CA PRO A 667 32.87 -7.38 -11.09
C PRO A 667 32.73 -7.92 -12.51
N PHE A 668 31.70 -7.53 -13.25
CA PHE A 668 31.47 -7.99 -14.64
C PHE A 668 32.10 -7.05 -15.66
N PHE A 669 32.26 -5.78 -15.30
CA PHE A 669 32.92 -4.78 -16.12
C PHE A 669 33.94 -4.02 -15.26
N PRO A 670 35.14 -4.57 -14.98
CA PRO A 670 36.08 -4.01 -13.99
C PRO A 670 36.55 -2.57 -14.22
N ARG A 671 36.33 -2.04 -15.44
CA ARG A 671 36.58 -0.64 -15.82
C ARG A 671 35.51 0.33 -15.29
N LEU A 672 34.32 -0.17 -14.98
CA LEU A 672 33.24 0.56 -14.33
C LEU A 672 33.44 0.58 -12.82
N THR A 673 33.15 1.72 -12.22
CA THR A 673 32.95 1.85 -10.78
C THR A 673 31.55 2.36 -10.48
N TRP A 674 31.05 2.01 -9.30
CA TRP A 674 29.71 2.34 -8.84
C TRP A 674 29.71 2.77 -7.37
N GLY A 675 28.69 3.52 -6.97
CA GLY A 675 28.64 4.26 -5.72
C GLY A 675 29.06 5.72 -5.89
N ASN A 676 28.79 6.55 -4.89
CA ASN A 676 29.05 7.98 -4.87
C ASN A 676 28.52 8.72 -6.12
N GLY A 677 27.30 8.40 -6.53
CA GLY A 677 26.63 8.95 -7.71
C GLY A 677 26.94 8.21 -9.02
N LYS A 678 27.85 7.23 -9.02
CA LYS A 678 28.17 6.38 -10.18
C LYS A 678 27.33 5.10 -10.19
N TRP A 679 26.86 4.68 -11.34
CA TRP A 679 25.97 3.53 -11.49
C TRP A 679 26.73 2.27 -11.89
N PRO A 680 26.30 1.09 -11.41
CA PRO A 680 26.86 -0.19 -11.87
C PRO A 680 26.41 -0.51 -13.29
N SER A 681 26.98 -1.57 -13.88
CA SER A 681 26.31 -2.22 -15.01
C SER A 681 24.98 -2.84 -14.56
N LEU A 682 24.02 -2.89 -15.48
CA LEU A 682 22.73 -3.51 -15.19
C LEU A 682 22.91 -5.02 -14.92
N GLN A 683 23.82 -5.69 -15.62
CA GLN A 683 24.15 -7.10 -15.41
C GLN A 683 24.59 -7.37 -13.95
N TYR A 684 25.42 -6.51 -13.38
CA TYR A 684 25.84 -6.66 -12.00
C TYR A 684 24.69 -6.35 -11.03
N ALA A 685 23.85 -5.34 -11.31
CA ALA A 685 22.64 -5.09 -10.53
C ALA A 685 21.66 -6.28 -10.56
N PHE A 686 21.55 -7.00 -11.68
CA PHE A 686 20.81 -8.25 -11.80
C PHE A 686 21.34 -9.32 -10.84
N PHE A 687 22.64 -9.61 -10.91
CA PHE A 687 23.28 -10.56 -10.01
C PHE A 687 23.08 -10.18 -8.54
N PHE A 688 23.33 -8.91 -8.21
CA PHE A 688 23.23 -8.41 -6.83
C PHE A 688 21.80 -8.52 -6.28
N SER A 689 20.78 -8.22 -7.09
CA SER A 689 19.38 -8.37 -6.70
C SER A 689 18.97 -9.82 -6.42
N ILE A 690 19.41 -10.78 -7.24
CA ILE A 690 19.14 -12.21 -6.98
C ILE A 690 19.84 -12.66 -5.70
N SER A 691 21.10 -12.27 -5.50
CA SER A 691 21.85 -12.56 -4.28
C SER A 691 21.18 -11.99 -3.03
N ILE A 692 20.55 -10.80 -3.12
CA ILE A 692 19.72 -10.25 -2.04
C ILE A 692 18.49 -11.11 -1.78
N GLY A 693 17.83 -11.65 -2.81
CA GLY A 693 16.71 -12.58 -2.63
C GLY A 693 17.13 -13.87 -1.91
N ILE A 694 18.30 -14.40 -2.26
CA ILE A 694 18.82 -15.66 -1.69
C ILE A 694 19.33 -15.47 -0.25
N TYR A 695 20.09 -14.39 0.01
CA TYR A 695 20.87 -14.21 1.24
C TYR A 695 20.47 -13.01 2.09
N GLY A 696 19.68 -12.08 1.54
CA GLY A 696 19.10 -10.95 2.25
C GLY A 696 19.73 -9.60 1.89
N PRO A 697 19.13 -8.48 2.36
CA PRO A 697 19.46 -7.12 1.94
C PRO A 697 20.87 -6.64 2.32
N ARG A 698 21.54 -7.36 3.23
CA ARG A 698 22.92 -7.06 3.67
C ARG A 698 23.98 -7.90 2.96
N PHE A 699 23.63 -8.60 1.88
CA PHE A 699 24.60 -9.29 1.04
C PHE A 699 25.69 -8.31 0.52
N PRO A 700 26.98 -8.70 0.50
CA PRO A 700 27.55 -9.99 0.93
C PRO A 700 28.09 -9.96 2.38
N SER A 701 27.66 -9.03 3.24
CA SER A 701 28.23 -8.86 4.58
C SER A 701 27.64 -9.82 5.62
N ILE A 702 26.31 -9.93 5.69
CA ILE A 702 25.63 -10.91 6.57
C ILE A 702 24.44 -11.55 5.86
N VAL A 703 24.09 -12.75 6.30
CA VAL A 703 22.86 -13.42 5.85
C VAL A 703 21.70 -12.96 6.72
N SER A 704 20.54 -12.72 6.13
CA SER A 704 19.33 -12.30 6.85
C SER A 704 18.38 -13.48 7.10
N ASN A 705 17.74 -13.49 8.26
CA ASN A 705 16.66 -14.44 8.57
C ASN A 705 15.51 -14.38 7.54
N SER A 706 15.21 -13.21 6.95
CA SER A 706 14.12 -13.06 5.98
C SER A 706 14.48 -13.45 4.55
N SER A 707 15.71 -13.91 4.30
CA SER A 707 16.15 -14.38 2.98
C SER A 707 15.68 -15.80 2.69
N LEU A 708 15.72 -16.24 1.43
CA LEU A 708 15.38 -17.61 1.05
C LEU A 708 16.16 -18.65 1.89
N TYR A 709 17.47 -18.45 2.04
CA TYR A 709 18.30 -19.31 2.89
C TYR A 709 17.92 -19.20 4.37
N GLY A 710 17.73 -17.97 4.87
CA GLY A 710 17.38 -17.73 6.28
C GLY A 710 16.03 -18.33 6.68
N LEU A 711 15.05 -18.35 5.78
CA LEU A 711 13.74 -18.95 6.01
C LEU A 711 13.81 -20.47 6.12
N ALA A 712 14.57 -21.12 5.23
CA ALA A 712 14.83 -22.56 5.31
C ALA A 712 15.58 -22.93 6.59
N PHE A 713 16.64 -22.19 6.92
CA PHE A 713 17.38 -22.38 8.17
C PHE A 713 16.46 -22.26 9.40
N GLN A 714 15.64 -21.21 9.49
CA GLN A 714 14.74 -21.02 10.62
C GLN A 714 13.76 -22.18 10.78
N TYR A 715 13.29 -22.74 9.66
CA TYR A 715 12.40 -23.89 9.68
C TYR A 715 13.10 -25.13 10.25
N ALA A 716 14.27 -25.46 9.70
CA ALA A 716 15.08 -26.57 10.17
C ALA A 716 15.40 -26.44 11.66
N ASP A 717 15.79 -25.24 12.12
CA ASP A 717 16.11 -25.04 13.53
C ASP A 717 14.87 -25.16 14.44
N LYS A 718 13.75 -24.51 14.07
CA LYS A 718 12.52 -24.53 14.88
C LYS A 718 11.87 -25.91 14.93
N LYS A 719 11.86 -26.65 13.81
CA LYS A 719 11.19 -27.95 13.72
C LYS A 719 12.09 -29.12 14.13
N LEU A 720 13.34 -29.14 13.67
CA LEU A 720 14.22 -30.32 13.78
C LEU A 720 15.24 -30.18 14.92
N ASN A 721 15.57 -28.95 15.34
CA ASN A 721 16.63 -28.68 16.31
C ASN A 721 16.13 -27.98 17.59
N LYS A 722 14.82 -28.05 17.86
CA LYS A 722 14.20 -27.50 19.08
C LYS A 722 14.52 -26.01 19.31
N SER A 723 14.65 -25.24 18.23
CA SER A 723 14.89 -23.79 18.25
C SER A 723 16.19 -23.37 18.95
N TYR A 724 17.26 -24.16 18.84
CA TYR A 724 18.53 -23.87 19.50
C TYR A 724 19.12 -22.50 19.11
N TYR A 725 19.05 -22.13 17.83
CA TYR A 725 19.59 -20.86 17.34
C TYR A 725 18.54 -19.75 17.31
N THR A 726 17.31 -20.06 16.88
CA THR A 726 16.21 -19.08 16.80
C THR A 726 15.71 -18.66 18.18
N GLY A 727 15.90 -19.52 19.20
CA GLY A 727 15.57 -19.28 20.60
C GLY A 727 14.13 -19.62 20.98
N ASN A 728 13.22 -19.75 20.02
CA ASN A 728 11.83 -20.13 20.25
C ASN A 728 11.17 -20.69 18.99
N VAL A 729 9.98 -21.29 19.12
CA VAL A 729 9.18 -21.84 18.01
C VAL A 729 8.19 -20.84 17.39
N SER A 730 8.05 -19.64 17.94
CA SER A 730 7.06 -18.63 17.51
C SER A 730 7.42 -17.96 16.18
N ILE A 731 6.63 -16.98 15.76
CA ILE A 731 6.86 -16.21 14.53
C ILE A 731 8.11 -15.32 14.58
N TYR A 732 8.70 -15.11 15.77
CA TYR A 732 9.93 -14.33 15.93
C TYR A 732 11.15 -15.25 16.06
N SER A 733 12.28 -14.77 15.58
CA SER A 733 13.57 -15.46 15.73
C SER A 733 14.60 -14.47 16.20
N ASN A 734 15.59 -14.95 16.95
CA ASN A 734 16.79 -14.17 17.25
C ASN A 734 17.37 -13.58 15.94
N PRO A 735 17.57 -12.25 15.84
CA PRO A 735 18.06 -11.61 14.61
C PRO A 735 19.41 -12.16 14.11
N GLU A 736 20.23 -12.69 15.04
CA GLU A 736 21.56 -13.25 14.73
C GLU A 736 21.56 -14.77 14.51
N ALA A 737 20.40 -15.43 14.59
CA ALA A 737 20.29 -16.90 14.56
C ALA A 737 21.04 -17.53 13.38
N VAL A 738 20.78 -17.06 12.15
CA VAL A 738 21.38 -17.63 10.94
C VAL A 738 22.90 -17.45 10.91
N ASN A 739 23.41 -16.31 11.36
CA ASN A 739 24.86 -16.04 11.34
C ASN A 739 25.58 -16.81 12.45
N ARG A 740 24.96 -17.01 13.62
CA ARG A 740 25.48 -17.90 14.67
C ARG A 740 25.57 -19.35 14.19
N TYR A 741 24.54 -19.82 13.48
CA TYR A 741 24.56 -21.15 12.88
C TYR A 741 25.70 -21.31 11.85
N ILE A 742 25.82 -20.35 10.92
CA ILE A 742 26.90 -20.36 9.93
C ILE A 742 28.28 -20.40 10.62
N GLN A 743 28.46 -19.63 11.68
CA GLN A 743 29.70 -19.60 12.45
C GLN A 743 29.96 -20.95 13.15
N ALA A 744 28.97 -21.51 13.82
CA ALA A 744 29.10 -22.79 14.53
C ALA A 744 29.50 -23.93 13.58
N VAL A 745 28.89 -24.03 12.40
CA VAL A 745 29.27 -25.04 11.39
C VAL A 745 30.69 -24.83 10.88
N ARG A 746 31.11 -23.56 10.69
CA ARG A 746 32.50 -23.25 10.32
C ARG A 746 33.51 -23.62 11.41
N GLU A 747 33.07 -23.62 12.67
CA GLU A 747 33.84 -24.03 13.84
C GLU A 747 33.76 -25.54 14.12
N GLY A 748 33.04 -26.31 13.30
CA GLY A 748 32.99 -27.76 13.36
C GLY A 748 31.71 -28.37 13.93
N ALA A 749 30.65 -27.59 14.15
CA ALA A 749 29.33 -28.13 14.48
C ALA A 749 28.71 -28.88 13.29
N ASP A 750 27.87 -29.87 13.59
CA ASP A 750 27.10 -30.59 12.59
C ASP A 750 26.13 -29.67 11.83
N GLN A 751 25.93 -29.95 10.55
CA GLN A 751 24.93 -29.24 9.74
C GLN A 751 23.52 -29.67 10.16
N LEU A 752 22.60 -28.72 10.20
CA LEU A 752 21.17 -29.04 10.33
C LEU A 752 20.71 -29.77 9.06
N ASP A 753 19.68 -30.60 9.21
CA ASP A 753 19.13 -31.40 8.14
C ASP A 753 18.22 -30.57 7.21
N PHE A 754 18.87 -29.74 6.38
CA PHE A 754 18.22 -29.04 5.29
C PHE A 754 19.18 -28.79 4.12
N VAL A 755 18.65 -28.59 2.90
CA VAL A 755 19.43 -28.16 1.73
C VAL A 755 18.65 -27.11 0.95
N VAL A 756 19.31 -26.02 0.58
CA VAL A 756 18.79 -25.00 -0.32
C VAL A 756 19.52 -25.07 -1.65
N TYR A 757 18.76 -25.25 -2.73
CA TYR A 757 19.31 -25.30 -4.09
C TYR A 757 19.24 -23.93 -4.76
N VAL A 758 20.35 -23.50 -5.35
CA VAL A 758 20.47 -22.20 -6.04
C VAL A 758 21.04 -22.40 -7.44
N PRO A 759 20.81 -21.46 -8.39
CA PRO A 759 21.45 -21.53 -9.70
C PRO A 759 22.98 -21.45 -9.60
N LYS A 760 23.69 -22.01 -10.58
CA LYS A 760 25.15 -21.86 -10.68
C LYS A 760 25.59 -20.39 -10.65
N GLY A 761 26.68 -20.13 -9.94
CA GLY A 761 27.22 -18.79 -9.72
C GLY A 761 26.64 -18.07 -8.48
N PHE A 762 25.64 -18.65 -7.81
CA PHE A 762 25.02 -18.07 -6.62
C PHE A 762 25.30 -18.84 -5.33
N GLY A 763 26.10 -19.90 -5.32
CA GLY A 763 26.39 -20.72 -4.13
C GLY A 763 27.46 -20.15 -3.20
N LYS A 764 28.06 -19.01 -3.55
CA LYS A 764 29.09 -18.34 -2.76
C LYS A 764 28.58 -17.04 -2.14
N PHE A 765 28.93 -16.84 -0.89
CA PHE A 765 28.70 -15.63 -0.12
C PHE A 765 30.05 -15.01 0.25
N ASP A 766 30.31 -13.80 -0.23
CA ASP A 766 31.63 -13.14 -0.10
C ASP A 766 32.79 -14.04 -0.59
N GLY A 767 32.58 -14.74 -1.71
CA GLY A 767 33.55 -15.67 -2.29
C GLY A 767 33.71 -17.01 -1.57
N LYS A 768 33.02 -17.23 -0.44
CA LYS A 768 33.08 -18.46 0.37
C LYS A 768 31.81 -19.29 0.22
N SER A 769 31.91 -20.62 0.28
CA SER A 769 30.73 -21.48 0.33
C SER A 769 29.96 -21.28 1.65
N LEU A 770 28.64 -21.32 1.58
CA LEU A 770 27.76 -21.38 2.75
C LEU A 770 27.37 -22.83 3.06
N PRO A 771 27.20 -23.20 4.34
CA PRO A 771 26.69 -24.52 4.68
C PRO A 771 25.29 -24.71 4.08
N ASN A 772 24.94 -25.96 3.75
CA ASN A 772 23.60 -26.34 3.29
C ASN A 772 23.11 -25.64 2.00
N VAL A 773 24.01 -25.05 1.20
CA VAL A 773 23.72 -24.48 -0.13
C VAL A 773 24.36 -25.34 -1.22
N VAL A 774 23.55 -25.72 -2.23
CA VAL A 774 24.02 -26.50 -3.38
C VAL A 774 23.68 -25.76 -4.67
N GLU A 775 24.70 -25.50 -5.49
CA GLU A 775 24.49 -25.00 -6.86
C GLU A 775 23.99 -26.13 -7.78
N THR A 776 23.04 -25.81 -8.65
CA THR A 776 22.48 -26.78 -9.61
C THR A 776 22.03 -26.09 -10.90
N ASP A 777 22.07 -26.86 -12.00
CA ASP A 777 21.44 -26.50 -13.28
C ASP A 777 20.15 -27.31 -13.52
N ASP A 778 19.76 -28.17 -12.57
CA ASP A 778 18.52 -28.95 -12.66
C ASP A 778 17.30 -28.02 -12.47
N PRO A 779 16.48 -27.78 -13.51
CA PRO A 779 15.35 -26.88 -13.43
C PRO A 779 14.25 -27.38 -12.48
N HIS A 780 14.29 -28.64 -12.04
CA HIS A 780 13.40 -29.16 -11.01
C HIS A 780 13.83 -28.78 -9.58
N LYS A 781 15.07 -28.33 -9.39
CA LYS A 781 15.65 -28.08 -8.06
C LYS A 781 15.93 -26.62 -7.76
N ILE A 782 16.04 -25.75 -8.76
CA ILE A 782 16.39 -24.34 -8.54
C ILE A 782 15.38 -23.65 -7.59
N PHE A 783 15.90 -23.03 -6.52
CA PHE A 783 15.15 -22.42 -5.42
C PHE A 783 14.26 -23.37 -4.61
N MET A 784 14.63 -24.66 -4.56
CA MET A 784 13.99 -25.68 -3.73
C MET A 784 14.65 -25.79 -2.35
N GLY A 785 13.85 -26.02 -1.32
CA GLY A 785 14.29 -26.39 0.02
C GLY A 785 13.94 -27.84 0.33
N ILE A 786 14.89 -28.63 0.82
CA ILE A 786 14.66 -30.00 1.29
C ILE A 786 14.96 -30.06 2.79
N PHE A 787 14.15 -30.79 3.55
CA PHE A 787 14.28 -30.96 5.00
C PHE A 787 14.05 -32.41 5.41
N ASP A 788 14.47 -32.76 6.63
CA ASP A 788 14.14 -34.01 7.32
C ASP A 788 14.44 -35.26 6.48
N ASN A 789 15.70 -35.43 6.07
CA ASN A 789 16.18 -36.55 5.27
C ASN A 789 15.38 -36.76 3.97
N CYS A 790 15.02 -35.65 3.30
CA CYS A 790 14.21 -35.63 2.07
C CYS A 790 12.73 -35.99 2.24
N GLN A 791 12.20 -36.00 3.47
CA GLN A 791 10.76 -36.23 3.70
C GLN A 791 9.91 -34.99 3.41
N GLU A 792 10.49 -33.80 3.46
CA GLU A 792 9.75 -32.56 3.19
C GLU A 792 10.46 -31.68 2.15
N VAL A 793 9.67 -31.17 1.20
CA VAL A 793 10.14 -30.35 0.08
C VAL A 793 9.29 -29.09 -0.05
N TRP A 794 9.96 -27.94 -0.15
CA TRP A 794 9.35 -26.65 -0.45
C TRP A 794 9.79 -26.19 -1.84
N GLN A 795 8.84 -25.89 -2.74
CA GLN A 795 9.11 -25.53 -4.15
C GLN A 795 8.17 -24.44 -4.69
#